data_AF-A0AAU1Z6L5-F1
#
_entry.id   AF-A0AAU1Z6L5-F1
#
_cell.length_a   1.000
_cell.length_b   1.000
_cell.length_c   1.000
_cell.angle_alpha   90.00
_cell.angle_beta   90.00
_cell.angle_gamma   90.00
#
_symmetry.space_group_name_H-M   'P 1'
#
loop_
_entity.id
_entity.type
_entity.pdbx_description
1 polymer ?
#
loop_
_entity_poly.entity_id
_entity_poly.type
_entity_poly.pdbx_seq_one_letter_code
_entity_poly.pdbx_strand_id
1 'polypeptide(L)'
;MTPPELLPPLLPTKRRSPGERLLHGKGIAPAAGTGRAEDWVRLDRSVSVSTWRPGPRRSSGRVRVGFHWFDDRELDDWTTAPHWHEAGPGGPGGVACWSRPPTESEIALALCHDDPRLRAAALRLAGDGALPAAALPLVLIRCADTDGTVRELARAVLGGALAGAEDEAVRALAPLALLLDLRRYGGWAREAVLSLIDGPPAEAVAELLASRRWECRVAGVRAGASTGLLDAAEAYAIAERDADVSVAGHAVRAAVRITRLALETGDGTTREDGLARFHAFMGVRRDPTLGRTALATAHEAGLLRPEDLARLAVSHPERVARRRALAALLTEHDPSPYLDALSTARDAVVRAAAVERLRSTGRGDDLARHLTDSHARVRAVACRELRAVGGDPYTAYRARCADPAAVTPAAVTGLAGRRDPEDVPLFRRLTRHARGPVRARALAALRMLGALPGDGPVAFADDPAPAVRNTVLRAVRHRPEALRVLLTASHEDVRAAALDLLSSRHGLDWQEAVPFLEDPAPRVTRVARGVVGWNARHLPLPLLLDLAAPGRPHAQRAAGLALIGHHDETGALLAGLRLADDPDFALRWKARGEALRGLRRLGDEAGGPYADEIRRLVERHAAELPRWYEEIRRRNRSRGGADARTAGRDIFPPGPPVRENPGHGKNV
;
A
#
# COMPACT_ATOMS: atom_id res chain seq x y z
N MET A 1 30.05 -25.87 52.65
CA MET A 1 29.80 -25.81 51.20
C MET A 1 28.70 -24.79 50.95
N THR A 2 29.10 -23.62 50.48
CA THR A 2 28.23 -22.48 50.13
C THR A 2 27.43 -22.82 48.87
N PRO A 3 26.12 -22.51 48.78
CA PRO A 3 25.36 -22.67 47.54
C PRO A 3 25.95 -21.74 46.47
N PRO A 4 25.97 -22.15 45.18
CA PRO A 4 26.56 -21.34 44.12
C PRO A 4 25.77 -20.05 43.95
N GLU A 5 26.49 -18.92 43.95
CA GLU A 5 25.97 -17.59 43.72
C GLU A 5 25.08 -17.56 42.47
N LEU A 6 23.83 -17.16 42.67
CA LEU A 6 22.94 -16.72 41.61
C LEU A 6 23.63 -15.59 40.84
N LEU A 7 23.88 -15.82 39.54
CA LEU A 7 24.34 -14.81 38.60
C LEU A 7 23.60 -13.48 38.82
N PRO A 8 24.30 -12.32 38.76
CA PRO A 8 23.69 -11.03 38.99
C PRO A 8 22.50 -10.79 38.05
N PRO A 9 21.50 -9.98 38.45
CA PRO A 9 20.32 -9.72 37.65
C PRO A 9 20.74 -9.10 36.31
N LEU A 10 20.71 -9.91 35.26
CA LEU A 10 20.90 -9.44 33.90
C LEU A 10 19.81 -8.40 33.60
N LEU A 11 20.21 -7.13 33.46
CA LEU A 11 19.43 -6.08 32.80
C LEU A 11 18.79 -6.63 31.51
N PRO A 12 17.66 -6.07 31.02
CA PRO A 12 16.92 -6.61 29.89
C PRO A 12 17.85 -6.88 28.68
N THR A 13 18.33 -8.11 28.58
CA THR A 13 19.27 -8.45 27.52
C THR A 13 18.42 -8.61 26.28
N LYS A 14 18.73 -7.83 25.23
CA LYS A 14 18.09 -7.83 23.90
C LYS A 14 18.06 -9.21 23.21
N ARG A 15 18.53 -10.28 23.87
CA ARG A 15 18.69 -11.63 23.33
C ARG A 15 17.53 -12.58 23.64
N ARG A 16 16.66 -12.29 24.63
CA ARG A 16 15.55 -13.18 25.00
C ARG A 16 14.19 -12.49 25.03
N SER A 17 13.15 -13.17 24.54
CA SER A 17 11.76 -12.72 24.64
C SER A 17 11.27 -12.70 26.11
N PRO A 18 10.21 -11.95 26.45
CA PRO A 18 9.62 -12.01 27.79
C PRO A 18 9.21 -13.43 28.22
N GLY A 19 8.62 -14.22 27.31
CA GLY A 19 8.25 -15.61 27.59
C GLY A 19 9.45 -16.52 27.85
N GLU A 20 10.53 -16.38 27.07
CA GLU A 20 11.78 -17.11 27.31
C GLU A 20 12.39 -16.80 28.69
N ARG A 21 12.23 -15.57 29.19
CA ARG A 21 12.70 -15.23 30.54
C ARG A 21 11.95 -16.03 31.61
N LEU A 22 10.62 -16.17 31.51
CA LEU A 22 9.83 -17.02 32.39
C LEU A 22 10.25 -18.50 32.29
N LEU A 23 10.46 -19.00 31.07
CA LEU A 23 10.93 -20.38 30.85
C LEU A 23 12.29 -20.64 31.51
N HIS A 24 13.17 -19.64 31.56
CA HIS A 24 14.43 -19.74 32.29
C HIS A 24 14.31 -19.55 33.82
N GLY A 25 13.09 -19.60 34.37
CA GLY A 25 12.81 -19.49 35.79
C GLY A 25 12.98 -18.08 36.36
N LYS A 26 12.96 -17.04 35.51
CA LYS A 26 12.96 -15.66 36.01
C LYS A 26 11.56 -15.32 36.54
N GLY A 27 11.50 -14.74 37.74
CA GLY A 27 10.28 -14.21 38.32
C GLY A 27 9.55 -13.21 37.41
N ILE A 28 8.30 -12.91 37.75
CA ILE A 28 7.35 -12.23 36.86
C ILE A 28 7.83 -10.81 36.51
N ALA A 29 8.25 -10.02 37.50
CA ALA A 29 8.68 -8.63 37.28
C ALA A 29 9.91 -8.52 36.36
N PRO A 30 11.02 -9.27 36.58
CA PRO A 30 12.14 -9.32 35.63
C PRO A 30 11.77 -9.81 34.22
N ALA A 31 10.75 -10.66 34.08
CA ALA A 31 10.28 -11.14 32.79
C ALA A 31 9.43 -10.10 32.04
N ALA A 32 8.57 -9.36 32.74
CA ALA A 32 7.81 -8.24 32.17
C ALA A 32 8.74 -7.15 31.64
N GLY A 33 9.77 -6.78 32.41
CA GLY A 33 10.74 -5.75 32.02
C GLY A 33 10.60 -4.49 32.86
N THR A 34 10.16 -3.38 32.25
CA THR A 34 10.05 -2.09 32.96
C THR A 34 8.75 -1.95 33.75
N GLY A 35 7.84 -2.92 33.65
CA GLY A 35 6.56 -2.93 34.36
C GLY A 35 5.47 -2.06 33.72
N ARG A 36 5.75 -1.40 32.60
CA ARG A 36 4.77 -0.60 31.84
C ARG A 36 3.66 -1.46 31.25
N ALA A 37 2.51 -0.86 30.97
CA ALA A 37 1.35 -1.57 30.39
C ALA A 37 1.69 -2.37 29.12
N GLU A 38 2.50 -1.81 28.22
CA GLU A 38 2.93 -2.48 26.99
C GLU A 38 3.82 -3.71 27.23
N ASP A 39 4.60 -3.71 28.31
CA ASP A 39 5.48 -4.81 28.67
C ASP A 39 4.66 -6.03 29.13
N TRP A 40 3.59 -5.79 29.90
CA TRP A 40 2.65 -6.84 30.32
C TRP A 40 1.88 -7.46 29.15
N VAL A 41 1.35 -6.63 28.25
CA VAL A 41 0.68 -7.13 27.03
C VAL A 41 1.67 -7.87 26.12
N ARG A 42 2.92 -7.42 26.06
CA ARG A 42 3.98 -8.11 25.31
C ARG A 42 4.35 -9.44 25.96
N LEU A 43 4.40 -9.52 27.28
CA LEU A 43 4.64 -10.76 28.01
C LEU A 43 3.53 -11.78 27.75
N ASP A 44 2.28 -11.36 27.95
CA ASP A 44 1.08 -12.15 27.66
C ASP A 44 1.11 -12.70 26.22
N ARG A 45 1.27 -11.81 25.24
CA ARG A 45 1.32 -12.18 23.82
C ARG A 45 2.52 -13.07 23.48
N SER A 46 3.68 -12.86 24.13
CA SER A 46 4.87 -13.68 23.90
C SER A 46 4.60 -15.15 24.25
N VAL A 47 3.98 -15.40 25.40
CA VAL A 47 3.65 -16.76 25.83
C VAL A 47 2.48 -17.32 25.04
N SER A 48 1.42 -16.52 24.82
CA SER A 48 0.23 -16.98 24.09
C SER A 48 0.57 -17.38 22.66
N VAL A 49 1.38 -16.59 21.95
CA VAL A 49 1.80 -16.91 20.57
C VAL A 49 2.72 -18.14 20.54
N SER A 50 3.61 -18.29 21.51
CA SER A 50 4.46 -19.48 21.59
C SER A 50 3.67 -20.75 21.89
N THR A 51 2.59 -20.65 22.68
CA THR A 51 1.69 -21.76 23.03
C THR A 51 0.60 -22.02 21.98
N TRP A 52 0.43 -21.11 21.02
CA TRP A 52 -0.56 -21.19 19.95
C TRP A 52 -0.07 -22.04 18.77
N ARG A 53 -0.85 -23.04 18.34
CA ARG A 53 -0.47 -24.00 17.30
C ARG A 53 -0.80 -23.51 15.87
N PRO A 54 0.15 -23.54 14.91
CA PRO A 54 -0.22 -23.78 13.51
C PRO A 54 0.73 -24.76 12.79
N GLY A 55 0.31 -26.02 12.61
CA GLY A 55 0.87 -26.96 11.63
C GLY A 55 2.37 -27.37 11.78
N PRO A 56 2.89 -28.26 10.91
CA PRO A 56 4.07 -29.07 11.25
C PRO A 56 5.37 -28.55 10.62
N ARG A 57 6.17 -27.75 11.34
CA ARG A 57 7.64 -27.65 11.16
C ARG A 57 8.32 -27.22 12.48
N ARG A 58 9.37 -27.93 12.90
CA ARG A 58 10.07 -27.79 14.20
C ARG A 58 11.57 -27.47 14.03
N SER A 59 12.12 -26.63 14.91
CA SER A 59 13.58 -26.34 15.08
C SER A 59 14.21 -27.32 16.10
N SER A 60 15.54 -27.38 16.28
CA SER A 60 16.24 -28.42 17.10
C SER A 60 17.50 -27.94 17.85
N GLY A 61 17.35 -27.18 18.92
CA GLY A 61 18.36 -26.89 19.97
C GLY A 61 17.99 -27.51 21.33
N ARG A 62 18.65 -27.13 22.45
CA ARG A 62 18.30 -27.58 23.82
C ARG A 62 18.29 -26.40 24.79
N VAL A 63 17.31 -26.33 25.71
CA VAL A 63 17.03 -25.21 26.63
C VAL A 63 16.68 -25.73 28.04
N ARG A 64 17.12 -25.03 29.09
CA ARG A 64 16.90 -25.40 30.51
C ARG A 64 15.73 -24.64 31.14
N VAL A 65 14.78 -25.35 31.78
CA VAL A 65 13.65 -24.82 32.57
C VAL A 65 13.72 -25.42 33.98
N GLY A 66 13.84 -24.56 35.01
CA GLY A 66 14.07 -25.01 36.39
C GLY A 66 15.35 -25.86 36.53
N PHE A 67 15.21 -27.08 37.04
CA PHE A 67 16.29 -28.07 37.21
C PHE A 67 16.47 -29.01 36.00
N HIS A 68 15.65 -28.90 34.95
CA HIS A 68 15.61 -29.86 33.83
C HIS A 68 16.00 -29.24 32.49
N TRP A 69 16.60 -30.06 31.61
CA TRP A 69 17.00 -29.71 30.25
C TRP A 69 16.01 -30.30 29.24
N PHE A 70 15.62 -29.50 28.25
CA PHE A 70 14.64 -29.84 27.22
C PHE A 70 15.23 -29.61 25.82
N ASP A 71 14.77 -30.33 24.80
CA ASP A 71 15.03 -30.03 23.38
C ASP A 71 14.09 -28.88 22.90
N ASP A 72 14.53 -28.04 21.96
CA ASP A 72 13.69 -27.04 21.28
C ASP A 72 12.49 -27.72 20.61
N ARG A 73 12.57 -29.01 20.26
CA ARG A 73 11.45 -29.83 19.77
C ARG A 73 10.43 -30.21 20.84
N GLU A 74 10.85 -30.30 22.10
CA GLU A 74 10.00 -30.53 23.28
C GLU A 74 9.35 -29.22 23.74
N LEU A 75 10.03 -28.09 23.52
CA LEU A 75 9.49 -26.74 23.71
C LEU A 75 8.62 -26.25 22.54
N ASP A 76 8.88 -26.67 21.30
CA ASP A 76 8.06 -26.37 20.11
C ASP A 76 6.74 -27.15 20.09
N ASP A 77 6.57 -28.13 21.00
CA ASP A 77 5.33 -28.87 21.22
C ASP A 77 4.84 -28.62 22.66
N TRP A 78 4.31 -27.41 22.88
CA TRP A 78 3.73 -26.95 24.15
C TRP A 78 2.58 -27.83 24.67
N THR A 79 2.02 -28.68 23.82
CA THR A 79 1.03 -29.70 24.15
C THR A 79 1.63 -31.04 24.59
N THR A 80 2.95 -31.13 24.66
CA THR A 80 3.69 -32.28 25.22
C THR A 80 4.76 -31.85 26.23
N ALA A 81 4.82 -30.55 26.57
CA ALA A 81 5.67 -30.09 27.66
C ALA A 81 5.34 -30.93 28.91
N PRO A 82 6.31 -31.67 29.48
CA PRO A 82 6.04 -32.88 30.27
C PRO A 82 5.32 -32.64 31.61
N HIS A 83 5.12 -31.38 31.98
CA HIS A 83 4.49 -30.96 33.23
C HIS A 83 3.01 -30.54 33.07
N TRP A 84 2.37 -30.73 31.91
CA TRP A 84 0.95 -30.35 31.73
C TRP A 84 0.00 -31.54 31.45
N HIS A 85 0.56 -32.75 31.32
CA HIS A 85 -0.20 -33.96 30.94
C HIS A 85 0.07 -35.19 31.81
N GLU A 86 0.81 -35.09 32.92
CA GLU A 86 0.94 -36.22 33.84
C GLU A 86 -0.40 -36.48 34.56
N ALA A 87 -1.11 -37.49 34.09
CA ALA A 87 -2.23 -38.07 34.80
C ALA A 87 -1.73 -38.68 36.11
N GLY A 88 -2.07 -38.07 37.24
CA GLY A 88 -2.05 -38.78 38.52
C GLY A 88 -2.94 -40.03 38.43
N PRO A 89 -2.71 -41.06 39.25
CA PRO A 89 -3.52 -42.28 39.19
C PRO A 89 -4.96 -41.95 39.62
N GLY A 90 -5.87 -41.70 38.67
CA GLY A 90 -7.29 -41.51 39.00
C GLY A 90 -8.23 -40.68 38.11
N GLY A 91 -7.91 -40.22 36.88
CA GLY A 91 -8.99 -39.69 36.02
C GLY A 91 -8.63 -39.00 34.69
N PRO A 92 -9.54 -38.99 33.69
CA PRO A 92 -9.37 -38.25 32.45
C PRO A 92 -9.75 -36.78 32.65
N GLY A 93 -8.77 -35.96 33.00
CA GLY A 93 -8.90 -34.51 33.09
C GLY A 93 -7.53 -33.87 33.25
N GLY A 94 -7.12 -33.03 32.28
CA GLY A 94 -5.85 -32.34 32.31
C GLY A 94 -5.71 -31.46 33.54
N VAL A 95 -4.90 -31.91 34.49
CA VAL A 95 -4.45 -31.13 35.65
C VAL A 95 -3.02 -30.66 35.35
N ALA A 96 -2.77 -29.36 35.49
CA ALA A 96 -1.42 -28.80 35.40
C ALA A 96 -0.52 -29.44 36.47
N CYS A 97 0.60 -30.05 36.08
CA CYS A 97 1.65 -30.55 36.97
C CYS A 97 2.74 -29.49 37.12
N TRP A 98 2.41 -28.32 37.68
CA TRP A 98 3.43 -27.38 38.15
C TRP A 98 4.07 -27.88 39.45
N SER A 99 5.21 -27.27 39.83
CA SER A 99 5.80 -27.45 41.16
C SER A 99 4.74 -27.33 42.26
N ARG A 100 4.90 -28.04 43.38
CA ARG A 100 4.01 -27.94 44.55
C ARG A 100 4.80 -27.43 45.76
N PRO A 101 4.66 -26.15 46.15
CA PRO A 101 3.82 -25.11 45.52
C PRO A 101 4.38 -24.60 44.17
N PRO A 102 3.54 -24.02 43.30
CA PRO A 102 3.97 -23.52 42.00
C PRO A 102 4.83 -22.28 42.14
N THR A 103 5.87 -22.18 41.31
CA THR A 103 6.74 -21.01 41.22
C THR A 103 6.01 -19.85 40.54
N GLU A 104 6.48 -18.62 40.79
CA GLU A 104 5.89 -17.44 40.13
C GLU A 104 5.97 -17.52 38.59
N SER A 105 7.01 -18.15 38.05
CA SER A 105 7.19 -18.33 36.61
C SER A 105 6.15 -19.27 36.01
N GLU A 106 5.88 -20.40 36.69
CA GLU A 106 4.85 -21.37 36.28
C GLU A 106 3.45 -20.75 36.33
N ILE A 107 3.16 -19.95 37.37
CA ILE A 107 1.92 -19.18 37.50
C ILE A 107 1.76 -18.22 36.31
N ALA A 108 2.78 -17.43 36.00
CA ALA A 108 2.72 -16.47 34.89
C ALA A 108 2.59 -17.16 33.53
N LEU A 109 3.30 -18.26 33.31
CA LEU A 109 3.17 -19.08 32.10
C LEU A 109 1.75 -19.62 31.94
N ALA A 110 1.17 -20.18 33.01
CA ALA A 110 -0.18 -20.70 32.99
C ALA A 110 -1.23 -19.60 32.77
N LEU A 111 -1.07 -18.43 33.40
CA LEU A 111 -1.93 -17.28 33.17
C LEU A 111 -1.85 -16.80 31.73
N CYS A 112 -0.69 -16.85 31.07
CA CYS A 112 -0.51 -16.37 29.69
C CYS A 112 -0.70 -17.44 28.59
N HIS A 113 -1.00 -18.69 28.97
CA HIS A 113 -1.09 -19.82 28.06
C HIS A 113 -2.28 -19.70 27.10
N ASP A 114 -2.19 -20.25 25.87
CA ASP A 114 -3.29 -20.25 24.87
C ASP A 114 -4.51 -21.11 25.27
N ASP A 115 -4.29 -22.24 25.95
CA ASP A 115 -5.36 -23.05 26.56
C ASP A 115 -6.05 -22.34 27.74
N PRO A 116 -7.36 -22.02 27.64
CA PRO A 116 -8.12 -21.37 28.72
C PRO A 116 -8.21 -22.20 30.01
N ARG A 117 -8.09 -23.53 29.95
CA ARG A 117 -8.16 -24.39 31.15
C ARG A 117 -6.99 -24.17 32.08
N LEU A 118 -5.79 -23.95 31.53
CA LEU A 118 -4.59 -23.63 32.31
C LEU A 118 -4.68 -22.25 32.95
N ARG A 119 -5.20 -21.26 32.20
CA ARG A 119 -5.49 -19.93 32.75
C ARG A 119 -6.49 -20.03 33.92
N ALA A 120 -7.56 -20.79 33.75
CA ALA A 120 -8.56 -21.02 34.80
C ALA A 120 -7.99 -21.75 36.02
N ALA A 121 -7.12 -22.74 35.82
CA ALA A 121 -6.47 -23.45 36.92
C ALA A 121 -5.57 -22.53 37.75
N ALA A 122 -4.77 -21.67 37.09
CA ALA A 122 -3.91 -20.70 37.78
C ALA A 122 -4.72 -19.69 38.60
N LEU A 123 -5.89 -19.29 38.11
CA LEU A 123 -6.79 -18.40 38.83
C LEU A 123 -7.49 -19.07 40.02
N ARG A 124 -7.78 -20.38 39.94
CA ARG A 124 -8.36 -21.11 41.09
C ARG A 124 -7.38 -21.21 42.26
N LEU A 125 -6.09 -21.39 42.00
CA LEU A 125 -5.05 -21.35 43.04
C LEU A 125 -5.05 -20.03 43.83
N ALA A 126 -5.46 -18.94 43.20
CA ALA A 126 -5.56 -17.64 43.84
C ALA A 126 -6.69 -17.58 44.88
N GLY A 127 -7.82 -18.25 44.60
CA GLY A 127 -8.95 -18.32 45.52
C GLY A 127 -8.59 -18.99 46.86
N ASP A 128 -7.55 -19.83 46.83
CA ASP A 128 -7.01 -20.53 48.00
C ASP A 128 -5.81 -19.77 48.65
N GLY A 129 -5.52 -18.54 48.20
CA GLY A 129 -4.53 -17.64 48.83
C GLY A 129 -3.10 -17.68 48.28
N ALA A 130 -2.86 -18.28 47.09
CA ALA A 130 -1.51 -18.61 46.62
C ALA A 130 -0.91 -17.73 45.50
N LEU A 131 -1.59 -16.68 44.98
CA LEU A 131 -1.02 -15.86 43.91
C LEU A 131 -0.07 -14.76 44.43
N PRO A 132 1.14 -14.61 43.86
CA PRO A 132 2.01 -13.50 44.18
C PRO A 132 1.43 -12.18 43.66
N ALA A 133 1.62 -11.07 44.39
CA ALA A 133 1.16 -9.74 43.97
C ALA A 133 1.69 -9.33 42.58
N ALA A 134 2.90 -9.80 42.22
CA ALA A 134 3.51 -9.58 40.90
C ALA A 134 2.69 -10.19 39.73
N ALA A 135 1.75 -11.11 39.99
CA ALA A 135 0.86 -11.68 38.98
C ALA A 135 -0.40 -10.83 38.71
N LEU A 136 -0.71 -9.83 39.54
CA LEU A 136 -1.93 -9.02 39.41
C LEU A 136 -2.11 -8.37 38.02
N PRO A 137 -1.07 -7.84 37.36
CA PRO A 137 -1.21 -7.33 35.99
C PRO A 137 -1.66 -8.41 34.99
N LEU A 138 -1.22 -9.65 35.14
CA LEU A 138 -1.68 -10.76 34.29
C LEU A 138 -3.13 -11.14 34.62
N VAL A 139 -3.52 -11.17 35.89
CA VAL A 139 -4.93 -11.37 36.30
C VAL A 139 -5.83 -10.28 35.72
N LEU A 140 -5.37 -9.02 35.74
CA LEU A 140 -6.08 -7.89 35.13
C LEU A 140 -6.30 -8.11 33.63
N ILE A 141 -5.27 -8.58 32.90
CA ILE A 141 -5.41 -8.95 31.48
C ILE A 141 -6.48 -10.05 31.29
N ARG A 142 -6.54 -11.04 32.19
CA ARG A 142 -7.53 -12.14 32.15
C ARG A 142 -8.96 -11.70 32.46
N CYS A 143 -9.18 -10.57 33.11
CA CYS A 143 -10.53 -10.00 33.27
C CYS A 143 -11.19 -9.66 31.93
N ALA A 144 -10.40 -9.55 30.86
CA ALA A 144 -10.81 -9.31 29.47
C ALA A 144 -10.65 -10.54 28.55
N ASP A 145 -10.51 -11.75 29.09
CA ASP A 145 -10.33 -13.00 28.33
C ASP A 145 -11.52 -13.30 27.39
N THR A 146 -11.28 -14.03 26.31
CA THR A 146 -12.37 -14.49 25.43
C THR A 146 -13.19 -15.62 26.06
N ASP A 147 -12.57 -16.45 26.89
CA ASP A 147 -13.24 -17.52 27.64
C ASP A 147 -14.02 -16.94 28.84
N GLY A 148 -15.30 -17.32 28.96
CA GLY A 148 -16.17 -16.83 30.03
C GLY A 148 -15.74 -17.25 31.43
N THR A 149 -15.32 -18.50 31.58
CA THR A 149 -14.90 -19.07 32.86
C THR A 149 -13.65 -18.37 33.37
N VAL A 150 -12.65 -18.20 32.49
CA VAL A 150 -11.40 -17.49 32.83
C VAL A 150 -11.69 -16.06 33.25
N ARG A 151 -12.55 -15.35 32.52
CA ARG A 151 -12.92 -13.97 32.89
C ARG A 151 -13.55 -13.90 34.27
N GLU A 152 -14.55 -14.72 34.56
CA GLU A 152 -15.27 -14.66 35.84
C GLU A 152 -14.35 -14.98 37.02
N LEU A 153 -13.50 -16.01 36.88
CA LEU A 153 -12.47 -16.33 37.87
C LEU A 153 -11.50 -15.16 38.06
N ALA A 154 -10.99 -14.57 36.97
CA ALA A 154 -10.05 -13.46 37.04
C ALA A 154 -10.66 -12.23 37.72
N ARG A 155 -11.94 -11.94 37.45
CA ARG A 155 -12.67 -10.83 38.06
C ARG A 155 -12.86 -11.03 39.56
N ALA A 156 -13.20 -12.25 39.98
CA ALA A 156 -13.31 -12.58 41.40
C ALA A 156 -11.96 -12.42 42.13
N VAL A 157 -10.89 -12.96 41.54
CA VAL A 157 -9.52 -12.86 42.08
C VAL A 157 -9.06 -11.41 42.16
N LEU A 158 -9.26 -10.63 41.10
CA LEU A 158 -8.89 -9.21 41.08
C LEU A 158 -9.71 -8.42 42.10
N GLY A 159 -11.02 -8.66 42.20
CA GLY A 159 -11.89 -7.98 43.18
C GLY A 159 -11.44 -8.23 44.62
N GLY A 160 -11.07 -9.47 44.95
CA GLY A 160 -10.50 -9.80 46.26
C GLY A 160 -9.16 -9.10 46.52
N ALA A 161 -8.28 -9.06 45.52
CA ALA A 161 -6.99 -8.38 45.65
C ALA A 161 -7.12 -6.86 45.81
N LEU A 162 -8.09 -6.24 45.14
CA LEU A 162 -8.34 -4.81 45.20
C LEU A 162 -8.99 -4.35 46.52
N ALA A 163 -9.75 -5.22 47.20
CA ALA A 163 -10.48 -4.88 48.43
C ALA A 163 -9.58 -4.47 49.62
N GLY A 164 -8.28 -4.72 49.55
CA GLY A 164 -7.29 -4.28 50.54
C GLY A 164 -6.00 -3.74 49.92
N ALA A 165 -6.03 -3.35 48.65
CA ALA A 165 -4.87 -2.80 47.96
C ALA A 165 -4.60 -1.35 48.38
N GLU A 166 -3.32 -0.99 48.50
CA GLU A 166 -2.91 0.40 48.69
C GLU A 166 -3.16 1.22 47.41
N ASP A 167 -3.46 2.51 47.56
CA ASP A 167 -3.77 3.44 46.46
C ASP A 167 -2.67 3.44 45.39
N GLU A 168 -1.40 3.39 45.79
CA GLU A 168 -0.25 3.31 44.88
C GLU A 168 -0.29 2.05 43.99
N ALA A 169 -0.67 0.90 44.55
CA ALA A 169 -0.78 -0.35 43.80
C ALA A 169 -1.94 -0.32 42.80
N VAL A 170 -3.06 0.33 43.15
CA VAL A 170 -4.20 0.51 42.24
C VAL A 170 -3.83 1.48 41.10
N ARG A 171 -3.17 2.60 41.42
CA ARG A 171 -2.67 3.56 40.41
C ARG A 171 -1.70 2.91 39.43
N ALA A 172 -0.82 2.01 39.90
CA ALA A 172 0.11 1.29 39.05
C ALA A 172 -0.59 0.38 38.00
N LEU A 173 -1.83 -0.05 38.26
CA LEU A 173 -2.63 -0.85 37.31
C LEU A 173 -3.37 0.00 36.28
N ALA A 174 -3.54 1.31 36.51
CA ALA A 174 -4.37 2.18 35.67
C ALA A 174 -3.93 2.23 34.19
N PRO A 175 -2.63 2.38 33.83
CA PRO A 175 -2.21 2.36 32.42
C PRO A 175 -2.59 1.07 31.70
N LEU A 176 -2.48 -0.08 32.38
CA LEU A 176 -2.84 -1.38 31.81
C LEU A 176 -4.36 -1.53 31.69
N ALA A 177 -5.12 -1.09 32.69
CA ALA A 177 -6.59 -1.10 32.64
C ALA A 177 -7.14 -0.25 31.48
N LEU A 178 -6.56 0.94 31.25
CA LEU A 178 -6.86 1.80 30.11
C LEU A 178 -6.52 1.14 28.77
N LEU A 179 -5.36 0.48 28.67
CA LEU A 179 -4.98 -0.25 27.46
C LEU A 179 -5.92 -1.43 27.18
N LEU A 180 -6.40 -2.11 28.22
CA LEU A 180 -7.32 -3.23 28.10
C LEU A 180 -8.72 -2.80 27.63
N ASP A 181 -9.15 -1.57 27.87
CA ASP A 181 -10.42 -1.02 27.35
C ASP A 181 -10.53 -1.08 25.81
N LEU A 182 -9.40 -1.21 25.11
CA LEU A 182 -9.38 -1.47 23.67
C LEU A 182 -9.84 -2.89 23.30
N ARG A 183 -9.84 -3.83 24.24
CA ARG A 183 -10.30 -5.22 24.06
C ARG A 183 -11.82 -5.30 24.27
N ARG A 184 -12.47 -6.22 23.55
CA ARG A 184 -13.93 -6.44 23.56
C ARG A 184 -14.55 -6.52 24.97
N TYR A 185 -13.85 -7.13 25.93
CA TYR A 185 -14.34 -7.34 27.30
C TYR A 185 -13.56 -6.56 28.36
N GLY A 186 -12.73 -5.60 27.95
CA GLY A 186 -11.84 -4.88 28.86
C GLY A 186 -12.48 -3.75 29.65
N GLY A 187 -13.68 -3.30 29.28
CA GLY A 187 -14.38 -2.21 29.98
C GLY A 187 -14.57 -2.47 31.47
N TRP A 188 -14.84 -3.73 31.85
CA TRP A 188 -14.95 -4.11 33.27
C TRP A 188 -13.64 -3.90 34.03
N ALA A 189 -12.49 -4.27 33.45
CA ALA A 189 -11.18 -4.12 34.08
C ALA A 189 -10.82 -2.64 34.27
N ARG A 190 -11.15 -1.81 33.27
CA ARG A 190 -11.04 -0.35 33.38
C ARG A 190 -11.89 0.17 34.53
N GLU A 191 -13.16 -0.19 34.59
CA GLU A 191 -14.09 0.30 35.62
C GLU A 191 -13.70 -0.17 37.03
N ALA A 192 -13.29 -1.44 37.19
CA ALA A 192 -12.87 -1.98 38.48
C ALA A 192 -11.64 -1.28 39.07
N VAL A 193 -10.69 -0.87 38.22
CA VAL A 193 -9.51 -0.12 38.68
C VAL A 193 -9.83 1.36 38.85
N LEU A 194 -10.45 2.00 37.84
CA LEU A 194 -10.70 3.45 37.82
C LEU A 194 -11.88 3.93 38.67
N SER A 195 -12.60 3.04 39.34
CA SER A 195 -13.62 3.44 40.34
C SER A 195 -13.03 3.53 41.75
N LEU A 196 -11.87 2.91 41.98
CA LEU A 196 -11.14 2.95 43.25
C LEU A 196 -10.17 4.14 43.34
N ILE A 197 -9.86 4.74 42.19
CA ILE A 197 -9.11 5.98 42.05
C ILE A 197 -10.02 6.96 41.32
N ASP A 198 -9.98 8.27 41.60
CA ASP A 198 -10.89 9.28 41.03
C ASP A 198 -10.71 9.52 39.52
N GLY A 199 -10.89 8.48 38.70
CA GLY A 199 -10.62 8.47 37.27
C GLY A 199 -9.15 8.13 36.90
N PRO A 200 -8.84 8.15 35.59
CA PRO A 200 -7.51 7.85 35.10
C PRO A 200 -6.50 8.92 35.55
N PRO A 201 -5.38 8.53 36.20
CA PRO A 201 -4.36 9.48 36.59
C PRO A 201 -3.73 10.18 35.37
N ALA A 202 -3.41 11.47 35.49
CA ALA A 202 -2.84 12.26 34.40
C ALA A 202 -1.49 11.69 33.93
N GLU A 203 -0.68 11.22 34.87
CA GLU A 203 0.59 10.53 34.63
C GLU A 203 0.41 9.24 33.83
N ALA A 204 -0.67 8.48 34.07
CA ALA A 204 -0.97 7.26 33.32
C ALA A 204 -1.34 7.58 31.86
N VAL A 205 -2.13 8.62 31.63
CA VAL A 205 -2.48 9.10 30.28
C VAL A 205 -1.22 9.60 29.55
N ALA A 206 -0.38 10.40 30.22
CA ALA A 206 0.86 10.91 29.66
C ALA A 206 1.85 9.78 29.29
N GLU A 207 1.99 8.76 30.14
CA GLU A 207 2.80 7.56 29.85
C GLU A 207 2.30 6.87 28.57
N LEU A 208 0.99 6.62 28.47
CA LEU A 208 0.39 5.95 27.33
C LEU A 208 0.57 6.74 26.03
N LEU A 209 0.44 8.07 26.07
CA LEU A 209 0.66 8.95 24.91
C LEU A 209 2.12 9.00 24.47
N ALA A 210 3.08 8.86 25.40
CA ALA A 210 4.52 8.85 25.09
C ALA A 210 5.03 7.49 24.57
N SER A 211 4.20 6.45 24.60
CA SER A 211 4.58 5.10 24.19
C SER A 211 4.94 5.00 22.69
N ARG A 212 5.90 4.13 22.38
CA ARG A 212 6.22 3.76 21.00
C ARG A 212 5.18 2.85 20.36
N ARG A 213 4.32 2.21 21.15
CA ARG A 213 3.23 1.33 20.69
C ARG A 213 2.00 2.16 20.39
N TRP A 214 1.44 1.96 19.19
CA TRP A 214 0.29 2.73 18.74
C TRP A 214 -0.96 2.39 19.56
N GLU A 215 -1.08 1.15 20.06
CA GLU A 215 -2.19 0.73 20.92
C GLU A 215 -2.23 1.52 22.23
N CYS A 216 -1.07 1.74 22.85
CA CYS A 216 -0.94 2.57 24.05
C CYS A 216 -1.35 4.01 23.77
N ARG A 217 -0.86 4.61 22.68
CA ARG A 217 -1.24 5.98 22.32
C ARG A 217 -2.73 6.12 22.03
N VAL A 218 -3.36 5.12 21.39
CA VAL A 218 -4.82 5.09 21.21
C VAL A 218 -5.54 5.04 22.56
N ALA A 219 -5.09 4.20 23.50
CA ALA A 219 -5.66 4.13 24.84
C ALA A 219 -5.53 5.47 25.58
N GLY A 220 -4.35 6.11 25.52
CA GLY A 220 -4.10 7.43 26.09
C GLY A 220 -5.02 8.50 25.49
N VAL A 221 -5.19 8.54 24.16
CA VAL A 221 -6.11 9.46 23.48
C VAL A 221 -7.56 9.24 23.94
N ARG A 222 -8.03 7.99 24.00
CA ARG A 222 -9.41 7.69 24.41
C ARG A 222 -9.66 8.05 25.87
N ALA A 223 -8.73 7.71 26.75
CA ALA A 223 -8.81 7.99 28.17
C ALA A 223 -8.80 9.50 28.44
N GLY A 224 -7.80 10.21 27.90
CA GLY A 224 -7.68 11.65 28.10
C GLY A 224 -8.89 12.41 27.60
N ALA A 225 -9.44 12.00 26.45
CA ALA A 225 -10.65 12.62 25.89
C ALA A 225 -11.92 12.31 26.70
N SER A 226 -12.06 11.11 27.29
CA SER A 226 -13.26 10.78 28.06
C SER A 226 -13.26 11.43 29.46
N THR A 227 -12.12 11.89 29.94
CA THR A 227 -11.99 12.47 31.29
C THR A 227 -11.56 13.93 31.31
N GLY A 228 -11.53 14.58 30.14
CA GLY A 228 -11.18 16.00 30.01
C GLY A 228 -9.70 16.32 30.27
N LEU A 229 -8.82 15.31 30.34
CA LEU A 229 -7.37 15.49 30.42
C LEU A 229 -6.73 15.82 29.06
N LEU A 230 -7.49 15.64 27.98
CA LEU A 230 -7.15 16.15 26.65
C LEU A 230 -8.26 17.07 26.18
N ASP A 231 -7.90 18.29 25.81
CA ASP A 231 -8.81 19.18 25.11
C ASP A 231 -8.85 18.88 23.59
N ALA A 232 -9.73 19.57 22.87
CA ALA A 232 -9.87 19.38 21.43
C ALA A 232 -8.61 19.81 20.65
N ALA A 233 -7.89 20.84 21.12
CA ALA A 233 -6.69 21.36 20.46
C ALA A 233 -5.52 20.38 20.59
N GLU A 234 -5.33 19.81 21.78
CA GLU A 234 -4.34 18.76 22.05
C GLU A 234 -4.64 17.51 21.23
N ALA A 235 -5.92 17.09 21.17
CA ALA A 235 -6.34 15.96 20.35
C ALA A 235 -6.07 16.20 18.85
N TYR A 236 -6.33 17.40 18.31
CA TYR A 236 -5.93 17.74 16.94
C TYR A 236 -4.41 17.75 16.74
N ALA A 237 -3.64 18.29 17.70
CA ALA A 237 -2.18 18.30 17.62
C ALA A 237 -1.59 16.87 17.58
N ILE A 238 -2.17 15.93 18.34
CA ILE A 238 -1.83 14.51 18.26
C ILE A 238 -2.18 13.97 16.86
N ALA A 239 -3.38 14.26 16.35
CA ALA A 239 -3.81 13.81 15.03
C ALA A 239 -2.90 14.27 13.87
N GLU A 240 -2.35 15.47 13.98
CA GLU A 240 -1.44 16.05 12.98
C GLU A 240 -0.04 15.44 13.04
N ARG A 241 0.49 15.22 14.25
CA ARG A 241 1.89 14.84 14.47
C ARG A 241 2.12 13.34 14.46
N ASP A 242 1.15 12.52 14.85
CA ASP A 242 1.35 11.08 14.97
C ASP A 242 1.58 10.41 13.60
N ALA A 243 2.61 9.57 13.53
CA ALA A 243 2.93 8.82 12.33
C ALA A 243 1.93 7.69 12.07
N ASP A 244 1.28 7.17 13.11
CA ASP A 244 0.31 6.08 13.00
C ASP A 244 -1.09 6.61 12.68
N VAL A 245 -1.66 6.13 11.56
CA VAL A 245 -2.98 6.56 11.08
C VAL A 245 -4.10 6.15 12.04
N SER A 246 -3.93 5.07 12.80
CA SER A 246 -4.90 4.62 13.80
C SER A 246 -4.94 5.56 14.99
N VAL A 247 -3.78 6.00 15.48
CA VAL A 247 -3.69 7.01 16.55
C VAL A 247 -4.31 8.31 16.06
N ALA A 248 -3.89 8.78 14.89
CA ALA A 248 -4.42 10.01 14.31
C ALA A 248 -5.94 9.96 14.11
N GLY A 249 -6.47 8.83 13.64
CA GLY A 249 -7.91 8.63 13.46
C GLY A 249 -8.71 8.64 14.78
N HIS A 250 -8.16 8.07 15.85
CA HIS A 250 -8.78 8.15 17.18
C HIS A 250 -8.69 9.56 17.76
N ALA A 251 -7.58 10.26 17.54
CA ALA A 251 -7.38 11.62 18.01
C ALA A 251 -8.35 12.62 17.34
N VAL A 252 -8.60 12.50 16.03
CA VAL A 252 -9.67 13.30 15.39
C VAL A 252 -11.05 12.96 15.94
N ARG A 253 -11.35 11.67 16.18
CA ARG A 253 -12.63 11.28 16.79
C ARG A 253 -12.81 11.88 18.17
N ALA A 254 -11.76 11.86 18.99
CA ALA A 254 -11.73 12.52 20.28
C ALA A 254 -11.97 14.02 20.16
N ALA A 255 -11.20 14.72 19.32
CA ALA A 255 -11.30 16.17 19.14
C ALA A 255 -12.71 16.61 18.71
N VAL A 256 -13.30 15.92 17.72
CA VAL A 256 -14.66 16.19 17.24
C VAL A 256 -15.70 15.90 18.34
N ARG A 257 -15.55 14.82 19.10
CA ARG A 257 -16.45 14.50 20.20
C ARG A 257 -16.38 15.55 21.32
N ILE A 258 -15.19 15.96 21.72
CA ILE A 258 -14.96 17.01 22.73
C ILE A 258 -15.62 18.31 22.27
N THR A 259 -15.38 18.70 21.01
CA THR A 259 -15.99 19.88 20.40
C THR A 259 -17.52 19.79 20.48
N ARG A 260 -18.12 18.66 20.06
CA ARG A 260 -19.56 18.46 20.12
C ARG A 260 -20.13 18.59 21.53
N LEU A 261 -19.51 17.95 22.51
CA LEU A 261 -19.96 18.03 23.90
C LEU A 261 -19.94 19.47 24.41
N ALA A 262 -18.91 20.24 24.05
CA ALA A 262 -18.86 21.66 24.38
C ALA A 262 -19.95 22.49 23.66
N LEU A 263 -20.35 22.11 22.43
CA LEU A 263 -21.51 22.74 21.76
C LEU A 263 -22.83 22.47 22.48
N GLU A 264 -23.01 21.27 23.02
CA GLU A 264 -24.20 20.92 23.80
C GLU A 264 -24.32 21.78 25.07
N THR A 265 -23.21 22.33 25.57
CA THR A 265 -23.19 23.29 26.70
C THR A 265 -23.48 24.75 26.32
N GLY A 266 -23.68 25.06 25.03
CA GLY A 266 -24.25 26.33 24.56
C GLY A 266 -23.29 27.40 24.06
N ASP A 267 -22.00 27.10 23.83
CA ASP A 267 -21.02 28.07 23.32
C ASP A 267 -20.83 27.97 21.79
N GLY A 268 -21.38 28.95 21.07
CA GLY A 268 -21.24 29.07 19.60
C GLY A 268 -19.81 29.35 19.13
N THR A 269 -18.97 30.01 19.96
CA THR A 269 -17.57 30.30 19.61
C THR A 269 -16.76 29.00 19.53
N THR A 270 -17.04 28.04 20.41
CA THR A 270 -16.47 26.70 20.39
C THR A 270 -16.73 25.94 19.07
N ARG A 271 -17.83 26.24 18.35
CA ARG A 271 -18.11 25.60 17.04
C ARG A 271 -17.17 26.10 15.98
N GLU A 272 -17.05 27.42 15.84
CA GLU A 272 -16.23 28.04 14.82
C GLU A 272 -14.76 27.69 15.02
N ASP A 273 -14.34 27.68 16.27
CA ASP A 273 -13.03 27.22 16.71
C ASP A 273 -12.76 25.75 16.37
N GLY A 274 -13.74 24.87 16.62
CA GLY A 274 -13.65 23.45 16.27
C GLY A 274 -13.62 23.22 14.75
N LEU A 275 -14.43 23.97 14.00
CA LEU A 275 -14.48 23.91 12.55
C LEU A 275 -13.19 24.43 11.92
N ALA A 276 -12.62 25.52 12.44
CA ALA A 276 -11.34 26.06 12.01
C ALA A 276 -10.21 25.03 12.20
N ARG A 277 -10.16 24.37 13.36
CA ARG A 277 -9.20 23.28 13.65
C ARG A 277 -9.42 22.08 12.74
N PHE A 278 -10.67 21.67 12.52
CA PHE A 278 -10.99 20.60 11.56
C PHE A 278 -10.49 20.93 10.14
N HIS A 279 -10.73 22.14 9.66
CA HIS A 279 -10.25 22.58 8.35
C HIS A 279 -8.73 22.65 8.26
N ALA A 280 -8.05 23.15 9.31
CA ALA A 280 -6.59 23.17 9.39
C ALA A 280 -6.02 21.74 9.30
N PHE A 281 -6.57 20.82 10.10
CA PHE A 281 -6.19 19.41 10.09
C PHE A 281 -6.33 18.78 8.70
N MET A 282 -7.47 18.98 8.03
CA MET A 282 -7.72 18.46 6.67
C MET A 282 -6.78 19.08 5.61
N GLY A 283 -6.22 20.26 5.87
CA GLY A 283 -5.23 20.91 5.02
C GLY A 283 -3.81 20.34 5.17
N VAL A 284 -3.42 20.00 6.41
CA VAL A 284 -2.08 19.51 6.77
C VAL A 284 -1.91 18.02 6.44
N ARG A 285 -2.84 17.17 6.86
CA ARG A 285 -2.73 15.70 6.72
C ARG A 285 -3.45 15.20 5.47
N ARG A 286 -2.68 14.80 4.45
CA ARG A 286 -3.19 14.30 3.16
C ARG A 286 -3.24 12.77 3.07
N ASP A 287 -3.79 12.12 4.10
CA ASP A 287 -4.07 10.67 4.07
C ASP A 287 -5.54 10.41 3.71
N PRO A 288 -5.83 9.67 2.61
CA PRO A 288 -7.20 9.46 2.16
C PRO A 288 -8.11 8.67 3.11
N THR A 289 -7.55 7.82 3.96
CA THR A 289 -8.31 6.99 4.91
C THR A 289 -8.65 7.80 6.15
N LEU A 290 -7.70 8.58 6.63
CA LEU A 290 -7.87 9.51 7.73
C LEU A 290 -8.85 10.62 7.35
N GLY A 291 -8.71 11.24 6.17
CA GLY A 291 -9.62 12.29 5.69
C GLY A 291 -11.06 11.80 5.53
N ARG A 292 -11.26 10.56 5.08
CA ARG A 292 -12.59 9.90 5.06
C ARG A 292 -13.19 9.77 6.45
N THR A 293 -12.40 9.30 7.40
CA THR A 293 -12.82 9.05 8.79
C THR A 293 -13.15 10.36 9.50
N ALA A 294 -12.29 11.36 9.33
CA ALA A 294 -12.47 12.70 9.89
C ALA A 294 -13.76 13.35 9.38
N LEU A 295 -13.99 13.31 8.06
CA LEU A 295 -15.20 13.87 7.46
C LEU A 295 -16.47 13.17 7.95
N ALA A 296 -16.47 11.84 8.00
CA ALA A 296 -17.62 11.08 8.50
C ALA A 296 -17.91 11.43 9.97
N THR A 297 -16.86 11.48 10.81
CA THR A 297 -17.01 11.81 12.23
C THR A 297 -17.53 13.23 12.42
N ALA A 298 -16.98 14.22 11.71
CA ALA A 298 -17.42 15.61 11.80
C ALA A 298 -18.87 15.79 11.31
N HIS A 299 -19.26 15.06 10.27
CA HIS A 299 -20.63 15.02 9.77
C HIS A 299 -21.60 14.42 10.80
N GLU A 300 -21.32 13.21 11.28
CA GLU A 300 -22.14 12.50 12.30
C GLU A 300 -22.24 13.30 13.61
N ALA A 301 -21.18 14.03 13.96
CA ALA A 301 -21.17 14.90 15.12
C ALA A 301 -22.00 16.18 14.94
N GLY A 302 -22.45 16.51 13.72
CA GLY A 302 -23.18 17.74 13.40
C GLY A 302 -22.28 18.98 13.34
N LEU A 303 -20.96 18.82 13.23
CA LEU A 303 -20.00 19.93 13.19
C LEU A 303 -20.03 20.68 11.86
N LEU A 304 -20.44 20.02 10.77
CA LEU A 304 -20.45 20.60 9.42
C LEU A 304 -21.82 21.19 9.08
N ARG A 305 -21.86 22.45 8.62
CA ARG A 305 -23.09 23.07 8.09
C ARG A 305 -23.26 22.75 6.60
N PRO A 306 -24.45 22.98 6.01
CA PRO A 306 -24.65 22.80 4.58
C PRO A 306 -23.65 23.60 3.74
N GLU A 307 -23.31 24.84 4.15
CA GLU A 307 -22.28 25.63 3.47
C GLU A 307 -20.88 25.00 3.51
N ASP A 308 -20.52 24.33 4.61
CA ASP A 308 -19.23 23.67 4.78
C ASP A 308 -19.17 22.40 3.93
N LEU A 309 -20.25 21.62 3.89
CA LEU A 309 -20.39 20.46 3.03
C LEU A 309 -20.30 20.85 1.54
N ALA A 310 -20.96 21.95 1.14
CA ALA A 310 -20.86 22.48 -0.21
C ALA A 310 -19.42 22.92 -0.54
N ARG A 311 -18.76 23.68 0.35
CA ARG A 311 -17.36 24.12 0.18
C ARG A 311 -16.42 22.92 0.02
N LEU A 312 -16.56 21.91 0.88
CA LEU A 312 -15.80 20.67 0.82
C LEU A 312 -16.07 19.89 -0.48
N ALA A 313 -17.33 19.81 -0.93
CA ALA A 313 -17.68 19.16 -2.19
C ALA A 313 -17.03 19.83 -3.41
N VAL A 314 -16.88 21.16 -3.40
CA VAL A 314 -16.30 21.91 -4.51
C VAL A 314 -14.77 21.82 -4.56
N SER A 315 -14.10 22.12 -3.45
CA SER A 315 -12.66 22.44 -3.48
C SER A 315 -11.76 21.37 -2.85
N HIS A 316 -12.29 20.47 -2.01
CA HIS A 316 -11.45 19.59 -1.18
C HIS A 316 -10.45 18.77 -2.01
N PRO A 317 -9.15 18.68 -1.62
CA PRO A 317 -8.07 18.03 -2.37
C PRO A 317 -8.43 16.61 -2.82
N GLU A 318 -9.08 15.85 -1.96
CA GLU A 318 -9.41 14.46 -2.21
C GLU A 318 -10.76 14.24 -2.87
N ARG A 319 -10.78 13.41 -3.91
CA ARG A 319 -12.00 13.03 -4.64
C ARG A 319 -13.05 12.35 -3.78
N VAL A 320 -12.63 11.49 -2.87
CA VAL A 320 -13.57 10.72 -2.04
C VAL A 320 -14.26 11.63 -1.03
N ALA A 321 -13.51 12.52 -0.37
CA ALA A 321 -14.06 13.52 0.54
C ALA A 321 -15.08 14.44 -0.16
N ARG A 322 -14.76 14.96 -1.37
CA ARG A 322 -15.72 15.76 -2.15
C ARG A 322 -17.06 15.06 -2.36
N ARG A 323 -17.01 13.77 -2.73
CA ARG A 323 -18.21 12.98 -3.02
C ARG A 323 -19.00 12.63 -1.76
N ARG A 324 -18.34 12.40 -0.63
CA ARG A 324 -19.01 12.18 0.65
C ARG A 324 -19.68 13.45 1.16
N ALA A 325 -18.99 14.59 1.09
CA ALA A 325 -19.57 15.89 1.44
C ALA A 325 -20.80 16.22 0.57
N LEU A 326 -20.72 15.95 -0.74
CA LEU A 326 -21.87 16.06 -1.64
C LEU A 326 -23.00 15.11 -1.24
N ALA A 327 -22.71 13.85 -0.94
CA ALA A 327 -23.73 12.88 -0.57
C ALA A 327 -24.46 13.30 0.72
N ALA A 328 -23.72 13.75 1.73
CA ALA A 328 -24.28 14.30 2.96
C ALA A 328 -25.18 15.51 2.68
N LEU A 329 -24.68 16.49 1.90
CA LEU A 329 -25.44 17.68 1.51
C LEU A 329 -26.76 17.31 0.82
N LEU A 330 -26.73 16.39 -0.13
CA LEU A 330 -27.92 15.99 -0.90
C LEU A 330 -28.91 15.13 -0.13
N THR A 331 -28.48 14.47 0.95
CA THR A 331 -29.33 13.59 1.76
C THR A 331 -30.08 14.38 2.81
N GLU A 332 -29.43 15.38 3.41
CA GLU A 332 -29.92 16.03 4.64
C GLU A 332 -30.33 17.49 4.42
N HIS A 333 -29.96 18.12 3.30
CA HIS A 333 -30.14 19.55 3.07
C HIS A 333 -30.61 19.89 1.65
N ASP A 334 -31.15 21.09 1.48
CA ASP A 334 -31.46 21.63 0.16
C ASP A 334 -30.19 22.17 -0.51
N PRO A 335 -29.75 21.60 -1.65
CA PRO A 335 -28.56 22.07 -2.36
C PRO A 335 -28.79 23.35 -3.18
N SER A 336 -30.02 23.85 -3.28
CA SER A 336 -30.40 24.98 -4.15
C SER A 336 -29.51 26.21 -4.02
N PRO A 337 -29.13 26.68 -2.80
CA PRO A 337 -28.26 27.85 -2.64
C PRO A 337 -26.83 27.66 -3.18
N TYR A 338 -26.41 26.41 -3.40
CA TYR A 338 -25.02 26.06 -3.71
C TYR A 338 -24.83 25.59 -5.17
N LEU A 339 -25.89 25.56 -5.98
CA LEU A 339 -25.82 24.98 -7.33
C LEU A 339 -24.79 25.65 -8.24
N ASP A 340 -24.60 26.96 -8.15
CA ASP A 340 -23.59 27.65 -8.97
C ASP A 340 -22.16 27.21 -8.62
N ALA A 341 -21.84 27.14 -7.32
CA ALA A 341 -20.55 26.65 -6.86
C ALA A 341 -20.34 25.17 -7.22
N LEU A 342 -21.36 24.32 -7.03
CA LEU A 342 -21.30 22.90 -7.36
C LEU A 342 -21.17 22.67 -8.88
N SER A 343 -21.78 23.52 -9.71
CA SER A 343 -21.74 23.41 -11.18
C SER A 343 -20.36 23.77 -11.77
N THR A 344 -19.53 24.49 -11.03
CA THR A 344 -18.15 24.84 -11.41
C THR A 344 -17.10 23.97 -10.74
N ALA A 345 -17.52 23.03 -9.89
CA ALA A 345 -16.63 22.12 -9.18
C ALA A 345 -15.72 21.33 -10.13
N ARG A 346 -14.49 21.08 -9.72
CA ARG A 346 -13.54 20.27 -10.53
C ARG A 346 -13.97 18.82 -10.71
N ASP A 347 -14.77 18.29 -9.79
CA ASP A 347 -15.27 16.92 -9.87
C ASP A 347 -16.51 16.82 -10.76
N ALA A 348 -16.45 16.00 -11.79
CA ALA A 348 -17.57 15.79 -12.69
C ALA A 348 -18.79 15.16 -12.01
N VAL A 349 -18.63 14.42 -10.90
CA VAL A 349 -19.77 13.87 -10.16
C VAL A 349 -20.50 14.97 -9.39
N VAL A 350 -19.76 15.91 -8.82
CA VAL A 350 -20.32 17.09 -8.13
C VAL A 350 -21.05 17.98 -9.13
N ARG A 351 -20.42 18.29 -10.28
CA ARG A 351 -21.09 19.06 -11.34
C ARG A 351 -22.34 18.35 -11.85
N ALA A 352 -22.28 17.04 -12.10
CA ALA A 352 -23.43 16.30 -12.60
C ALA A 352 -24.62 16.34 -11.63
N ALA A 353 -24.37 16.22 -10.32
CA ALA A 353 -25.41 16.33 -9.31
C ALA A 353 -26.00 17.75 -9.23
N ALA A 354 -25.20 18.79 -9.44
CA ALA A 354 -25.71 20.16 -9.54
C ALA A 354 -26.63 20.34 -10.75
N VAL A 355 -26.20 19.86 -11.93
CA VAL A 355 -26.98 19.93 -13.18
C VAL A 355 -28.32 19.19 -13.05
N GLU A 356 -28.33 18.05 -12.36
CA GLU A 356 -29.53 17.26 -12.09
C GLU A 356 -30.59 18.05 -11.29
N ARG A 357 -30.18 19.02 -10.47
CA ARG A 357 -31.08 19.81 -9.62
C ARG A 357 -31.51 21.14 -10.23
N LEU A 358 -30.91 21.59 -11.34
CA LEU A 358 -31.26 22.87 -11.99
C LEU A 358 -32.73 22.95 -12.40
N ARG A 359 -33.31 21.84 -12.89
CA ARG A 359 -34.72 21.81 -13.31
C ARG A 359 -35.68 21.99 -12.14
N SER A 360 -35.46 21.26 -11.04
CA SER A 360 -36.33 21.33 -9.85
C SER A 360 -36.27 22.69 -9.15
N THR A 361 -35.26 23.51 -9.44
CA THR A 361 -35.09 24.86 -8.86
C THR A 361 -35.49 25.99 -9.80
N GLY A 362 -36.19 25.68 -10.91
CA GLY A 362 -36.65 26.68 -11.88
C GLY A 362 -35.56 27.23 -12.81
N ARG A 363 -34.36 26.65 -12.80
CA ARG A 363 -33.19 27.09 -13.60
C ARG A 363 -32.98 26.22 -14.84
N GLY A 364 -34.07 25.83 -15.50
CA GLY A 364 -34.03 24.95 -16.69
C GLY A 364 -33.24 25.53 -17.86
N ASP A 365 -33.25 26.86 -18.02
CA ASP A 365 -32.57 27.55 -19.13
C ASP A 365 -31.05 27.40 -19.09
N ASP A 366 -30.47 27.17 -17.90
CA ASP A 366 -29.04 26.94 -17.70
C ASP A 366 -28.57 25.58 -18.26
N LEU A 367 -29.46 24.61 -18.52
CA LEU A 367 -29.09 23.25 -18.91
C LEU A 367 -28.27 23.20 -20.21
N ALA A 368 -28.57 24.08 -21.16
CA ALA A 368 -27.91 24.12 -22.46
C ALA A 368 -26.40 24.41 -22.36
N ARG A 369 -25.93 25.13 -21.34
CA ARG A 369 -24.51 25.46 -21.13
C ARG A 369 -23.66 24.24 -20.77
N HIS A 370 -24.29 23.23 -20.15
CA HIS A 370 -23.63 22.01 -19.69
C HIS A 370 -23.52 20.91 -20.76
N LEU A 371 -24.15 21.09 -21.92
CA LEU A 371 -24.02 20.18 -23.08
C LEU A 371 -22.58 20.10 -23.60
N THR A 372 -21.77 21.14 -23.38
CA THR A 372 -20.37 21.18 -23.80
C THR A 372 -19.37 20.89 -22.67
N ASP A 373 -19.82 20.37 -21.52
CA ASP A 373 -18.93 19.98 -20.41
C ASP A 373 -17.89 18.97 -20.90
N SER A 374 -16.66 19.10 -20.40
CA SER A 374 -15.55 18.22 -20.77
C SER A 374 -15.82 16.75 -20.43
N HIS A 375 -16.61 16.49 -19.39
CA HIS A 375 -16.89 15.16 -18.88
C HIS A 375 -18.24 14.59 -19.39
N ALA A 376 -18.20 13.35 -19.90
CA ALA A 376 -19.36 12.71 -20.52
C ALA A 376 -20.58 12.56 -19.60
N ARG A 377 -20.35 12.26 -18.31
CA ARG A 377 -21.43 12.13 -17.31
C ARG A 377 -22.26 13.42 -17.18
N VAL A 378 -21.61 14.58 -17.11
CA VAL A 378 -22.29 15.87 -16.95
C VAL A 378 -23.15 16.16 -18.20
N ARG A 379 -22.59 15.94 -19.40
CA ARG A 379 -23.33 16.08 -20.66
C ARG A 379 -24.55 15.15 -20.73
N ALA A 380 -24.42 13.91 -20.28
CA ALA A 380 -25.52 12.96 -20.28
C ALA A 380 -26.68 13.42 -19.38
N VAL A 381 -26.37 13.92 -18.18
CA VAL A 381 -27.36 14.51 -17.28
C VAL A 381 -28.00 15.75 -17.90
N ALA A 382 -27.19 16.67 -18.46
CA ALA A 382 -27.70 17.86 -19.14
C ALA A 382 -28.65 17.50 -20.30
N CYS A 383 -28.31 16.52 -21.14
CA CYS A 383 -29.18 16.04 -22.21
C CYS A 383 -30.50 15.47 -21.68
N ARG A 384 -30.45 14.69 -20.58
CA ARG A 384 -31.63 14.08 -19.98
C ARG A 384 -32.57 15.14 -19.41
N GLU A 385 -32.05 16.06 -18.60
CA GLU A 385 -32.85 17.13 -18.01
C GLU A 385 -33.37 18.11 -19.06
N LEU A 386 -32.59 18.41 -20.11
CA LEU A 386 -33.04 19.30 -21.19
C LEU A 386 -34.21 18.68 -21.97
N ARG A 387 -34.17 17.37 -22.24
CA ARG A 387 -35.31 16.67 -22.84
C ARG A 387 -36.53 16.67 -21.94
N ALA A 388 -36.34 16.57 -20.62
CA ALA A 388 -37.44 16.59 -19.66
C ALA A 388 -38.19 17.93 -19.64
N VAL A 389 -37.55 19.04 -20.04
CA VAL A 389 -38.20 20.36 -20.22
C VAL A 389 -38.65 20.61 -21.67
N GLY A 390 -38.67 19.58 -22.52
CA GLY A 390 -39.10 19.68 -23.93
C GLY A 390 -38.06 20.23 -24.90
N GLY A 391 -36.83 20.51 -24.45
CA GLY A 391 -35.75 20.97 -25.32
C GLY A 391 -35.10 19.84 -26.13
N ASP A 392 -34.59 20.15 -27.32
CA ASP A 392 -33.80 19.21 -28.13
C ASP A 392 -32.28 19.49 -28.02
N PRO A 393 -31.51 18.59 -27.35
CA PRO A 393 -30.06 18.71 -27.29
C PRO A 393 -29.38 18.72 -28.67
N TYR A 394 -29.95 18.03 -29.67
CA TYR A 394 -29.33 17.89 -30.99
C TYR A 394 -29.37 19.20 -31.78
N THR A 395 -30.47 19.92 -31.74
CA THR A 395 -30.57 21.29 -32.26
C THR A 395 -29.48 22.18 -31.65
N ALA A 396 -29.28 22.11 -30.33
CA ALA A 396 -28.26 22.87 -29.62
C ALA A 396 -26.82 22.42 -29.97
N TYR A 397 -26.58 21.15 -30.27
CA TYR A 397 -25.29 20.67 -30.77
C TYR A 397 -25.03 21.08 -32.23
N ARG A 398 -26.04 21.02 -33.10
CA ARG A 398 -25.94 21.37 -34.52
C ARG A 398 -25.66 22.86 -34.69
N ALA A 399 -26.35 23.72 -33.96
CA ALA A 399 -26.08 25.16 -33.94
C ALA A 399 -24.63 25.48 -33.54
N ARG A 400 -24.12 24.85 -32.48
CA ARG A 400 -22.72 25.03 -32.03
C ARG A 400 -21.69 24.44 -33.00
N CYS A 401 -22.02 23.36 -33.70
CA CYS A 401 -21.11 22.78 -34.70
C CYS A 401 -21.10 23.58 -35.99
N ALA A 402 -22.17 24.30 -36.32
CA ALA A 402 -22.26 25.17 -37.49
C ALA A 402 -21.42 26.45 -37.35
N ASP A 403 -21.24 26.96 -36.13
CA ASP A 403 -20.39 28.11 -35.82
C ASP A 403 -18.93 27.69 -35.54
N PRO A 404 -17.96 28.07 -36.39
CA PRO A 404 -16.54 27.78 -36.16
C PRO A 404 -15.96 28.38 -34.86
N ALA A 405 -16.54 29.46 -34.33
CA ALA A 405 -16.06 30.08 -33.08
C ALA A 405 -16.60 29.34 -31.84
N ALA A 406 -17.83 28.83 -31.88
CA ALA A 406 -18.47 28.14 -30.76
C ALA A 406 -18.24 26.60 -30.73
N VAL A 407 -17.73 26.01 -31.81
CA VAL A 407 -17.58 24.54 -31.88
C VAL A 407 -16.57 24.01 -30.85
N THR A 408 -17.03 23.04 -30.07
CA THR A 408 -16.20 22.30 -29.11
C THR A 408 -16.13 20.82 -29.48
N PRO A 409 -15.06 20.09 -29.11
CA PRO A 409 -14.99 18.64 -29.31
C PRO A 409 -16.16 17.89 -28.65
N ALA A 410 -16.67 18.41 -27.53
CA ALA A 410 -17.85 17.90 -26.85
C ALA A 410 -19.12 18.05 -27.71
N ALA A 411 -19.32 19.20 -28.34
CA ALA A 411 -20.46 19.44 -29.23
C ALA A 411 -20.46 18.48 -30.42
N VAL A 412 -19.31 18.29 -31.07
CA VAL A 412 -19.18 17.33 -32.20
C VAL A 412 -19.51 15.90 -31.76
N THR A 413 -19.05 15.51 -30.56
CA THR A 413 -19.36 14.20 -29.99
C THR A 413 -20.85 14.05 -29.68
N GLY A 414 -21.48 15.10 -29.16
CA GLY A 414 -22.91 15.14 -28.87
C GLY A 414 -23.76 15.00 -30.12
N LEU A 415 -23.45 15.76 -31.17
CA LEU A 415 -24.12 15.69 -32.47
C LEU A 415 -24.01 14.29 -33.08
N ALA A 416 -22.79 13.75 -33.13
CA ALA A 416 -22.51 12.41 -33.68
C ALA A 416 -23.26 11.28 -32.97
N GLY A 417 -23.75 11.52 -31.74
CA GLY A 417 -24.52 10.55 -30.98
C GLY A 417 -25.85 10.14 -31.63
N ARG A 418 -26.48 11.00 -32.44
CA ARG A 418 -27.72 10.67 -33.18
C ARG A 418 -27.48 9.73 -34.36
N ARG A 419 -26.25 9.73 -34.89
CA ARG A 419 -25.86 9.03 -36.12
C ARG A 419 -26.74 9.41 -37.32
N ASP A 420 -27.05 10.70 -37.45
CA ASP A 420 -27.84 11.22 -38.56
C ASP A 420 -26.97 11.43 -39.82
N PRO A 421 -27.30 10.82 -40.98
CA PRO A 421 -26.58 11.04 -42.22
C PRO A 421 -26.58 12.50 -42.69
N GLU A 422 -27.58 13.31 -42.31
CA GLU A 422 -27.64 14.73 -42.67
C GLU A 422 -26.48 15.55 -42.11
N ASP A 423 -25.83 15.09 -41.04
CA ASP A 423 -24.70 15.79 -40.42
C ASP A 423 -23.36 15.49 -41.12
N VAL A 424 -23.32 14.57 -42.10
CA VAL A 424 -22.09 14.20 -42.82
C VAL A 424 -21.40 15.41 -43.48
N PRO A 425 -22.09 16.29 -44.22
CA PRO A 425 -21.47 17.49 -44.80
C PRO A 425 -20.85 18.40 -43.73
N LEU A 426 -21.51 18.55 -42.59
CA LEU A 426 -21.01 19.36 -41.47
C LEU A 426 -19.73 18.75 -40.87
N PHE A 427 -19.71 17.44 -40.61
CA PHE A 427 -18.49 16.77 -40.12
C PHE A 427 -17.34 16.84 -41.14
N ARG A 428 -17.60 16.75 -42.45
CA ARG A 428 -16.59 16.93 -43.51
C ARG A 428 -15.99 18.34 -43.55
N ARG A 429 -16.73 19.38 -43.14
CA ARG A 429 -16.15 20.73 -42.98
C ARG A 429 -15.26 20.78 -41.74
N LEU A 430 -15.70 20.18 -40.63
CA LEU A 430 -14.99 20.19 -39.36
C LEU A 430 -13.66 19.40 -39.37
N THR A 431 -13.43 18.49 -40.32
CA THR A 431 -12.10 17.87 -40.52
C THR A 431 -11.03 18.86 -41.00
N ARG A 432 -11.40 20.07 -41.43
CA ARG A 432 -10.46 21.16 -41.78
C ARG A 432 -10.35 22.24 -40.70
N HIS A 433 -10.97 22.04 -39.54
CA HIS A 433 -10.99 23.02 -38.47
C HIS A 433 -9.59 23.27 -37.88
N ALA A 434 -9.28 24.52 -37.49
CA ALA A 434 -7.96 24.88 -36.95
C ALA A 434 -7.58 24.06 -35.69
N ARG A 435 -8.55 23.76 -34.82
CA ARG A 435 -8.36 22.98 -33.59
C ARG A 435 -8.33 21.47 -33.88
N GLY A 436 -7.17 20.83 -33.66
CA GLY A 436 -6.98 19.38 -33.83
C GLY A 436 -7.99 18.47 -33.11
N PRO A 437 -8.37 18.75 -31.84
CA PRO A 437 -9.38 17.95 -31.15
C PRO A 437 -10.77 17.96 -31.83
N VAL A 438 -11.14 19.05 -32.51
CA VAL A 438 -12.39 19.14 -33.28
C VAL A 438 -12.29 18.27 -34.52
N ARG A 439 -11.17 18.37 -35.27
CA ARG A 439 -10.89 17.51 -36.43
C ARG A 439 -10.97 16.02 -36.07
N ALA A 440 -10.36 15.63 -34.95
CA ALA A 440 -10.35 14.25 -34.49
C ALA A 440 -11.77 13.72 -34.19
N ARG A 441 -12.61 14.54 -33.54
CA ARG A 441 -14.01 14.15 -33.27
C ARG A 441 -14.86 14.11 -34.53
N ALA A 442 -14.63 15.01 -35.48
CA ALA A 442 -15.31 14.98 -36.78
C ALA A 442 -14.94 13.71 -37.57
N LEU A 443 -13.66 13.35 -37.62
CA LEU A 443 -13.20 12.11 -38.25
C LEU A 443 -13.81 10.87 -37.56
N ALA A 444 -13.88 10.87 -36.23
CA ALA A 444 -14.52 9.80 -35.48
C ALA A 444 -16.02 9.69 -35.77
N ALA A 445 -16.72 10.82 -35.94
CA ALA A 445 -18.13 10.88 -36.30
C ALA A 445 -18.37 10.32 -37.72
N LEU A 446 -17.59 10.75 -38.71
CA LEU A 446 -17.65 10.21 -40.08
C LEU A 446 -17.41 8.70 -40.11
N ARG A 447 -16.46 8.19 -39.31
CA ARG A 447 -16.23 6.75 -39.15
C ARG A 447 -17.46 6.02 -38.61
N MET A 448 -18.09 6.58 -37.57
CA MET A 448 -19.30 5.98 -36.98
C MET A 448 -20.48 5.94 -37.95
N LEU A 449 -20.53 6.89 -38.89
CA LEU A 449 -21.53 7.00 -39.94
C LEU A 449 -21.19 6.18 -41.20
N GLY A 450 -20.03 5.51 -41.26
CA GLY A 450 -19.58 4.83 -42.48
C GLY A 450 -19.28 5.76 -43.66
N ALA A 451 -19.12 7.07 -43.40
CA ALA A 451 -18.98 8.11 -44.43
C ALA A 451 -17.52 8.47 -44.76
N LEU A 452 -16.56 7.63 -44.36
CA LEU A 452 -15.15 7.76 -44.71
C LEU A 452 -14.87 7.00 -46.01
N PRO A 453 -14.26 7.63 -47.03
CA PRO A 453 -13.83 6.92 -48.23
C PRO A 453 -12.77 5.87 -47.90
N GLY A 454 -12.65 4.81 -48.71
CA GLY A 454 -11.82 3.63 -48.44
C GLY A 454 -10.37 3.93 -48.01
N ASP A 455 -9.73 4.91 -48.67
CA ASP A 455 -8.36 5.36 -48.37
C ASP A 455 -8.33 6.72 -47.65
N GLY A 456 -9.50 7.32 -47.43
CA GLY A 456 -9.67 8.63 -46.80
C GLY A 456 -9.03 8.80 -45.43
N PRO A 457 -9.02 7.79 -44.53
CA PRO A 457 -8.36 7.91 -43.23
C PRO A 457 -6.84 8.08 -43.32
N VAL A 458 -6.17 7.44 -44.28
CA VAL A 458 -4.70 7.45 -44.40
C VAL A 458 -4.18 8.86 -44.70
N ALA A 459 -4.96 9.66 -45.45
CA ALA A 459 -4.62 11.06 -45.75
C ALA A 459 -4.49 11.96 -44.49
N PHE A 460 -5.03 11.55 -43.34
CA PHE A 460 -4.92 12.28 -42.08
C PHE A 460 -3.79 11.76 -41.17
N ALA A 461 -2.97 10.83 -41.65
CA ALA A 461 -1.84 10.26 -40.88
C ALA A 461 -0.77 11.31 -40.56
N ASP A 462 -0.60 12.30 -41.43
CA ASP A 462 0.35 13.41 -41.24
C ASP A 462 -0.27 14.65 -40.57
N ASP A 463 -1.48 14.52 -39.98
CA ASP A 463 -2.09 15.62 -39.25
C ASP A 463 -1.21 16.00 -38.03
N PRO A 464 -0.93 17.29 -37.80
CA PRO A 464 -0.05 17.73 -36.71
C PRO A 464 -0.61 17.35 -35.32
N ALA A 465 -1.93 17.18 -35.18
CA ALA A 465 -2.57 16.85 -33.92
C ALA A 465 -2.57 15.33 -33.64
N PRO A 466 -1.96 14.87 -32.52
CA PRO A 466 -1.91 13.45 -32.17
C PRO A 466 -3.30 12.79 -32.03
N ALA A 467 -4.31 13.56 -31.63
CA ALA A 467 -5.68 13.05 -31.51
C ALA A 467 -6.29 12.63 -32.86
N VAL A 468 -5.92 13.30 -33.95
CA VAL A 468 -6.38 12.97 -35.30
C VAL A 468 -5.68 11.69 -35.76
N ARG A 469 -4.35 11.62 -35.64
CA ARG A 469 -3.55 10.43 -35.97
C ARG A 469 -4.02 9.17 -35.23
N ASN A 470 -4.29 9.29 -33.92
CA ASN A 470 -4.89 8.20 -33.15
C ASN A 470 -6.27 7.77 -33.65
N THR A 471 -7.07 8.72 -34.16
CA THR A 471 -8.38 8.41 -34.74
C THR A 471 -8.24 7.68 -36.08
N VAL A 472 -7.25 8.04 -36.90
CA VAL A 472 -6.88 7.32 -38.13
C VAL A 472 -6.50 5.88 -37.83
N LEU A 473 -5.56 5.66 -36.91
CA LEU A 473 -5.11 4.32 -36.49
C LEU A 473 -6.29 3.45 -36.02
N ARG A 474 -7.22 4.02 -35.24
CA ARG A 474 -8.45 3.32 -34.83
C ARG A 474 -9.38 2.99 -36.00
N ALA A 475 -9.41 3.81 -37.04
CA ALA A 475 -10.21 3.59 -38.24
C ALA A 475 -9.66 2.43 -39.09
N VAL A 476 -8.33 2.34 -39.22
CA VAL A 476 -7.68 1.37 -40.10
C VAL A 476 -7.17 0.11 -39.39
N ARG A 477 -7.35 -0.02 -38.06
CA ARG A 477 -6.82 -1.14 -37.25
C ARG A 477 -7.21 -2.55 -37.73
N HIS A 478 -8.26 -2.69 -38.54
CA HIS A 478 -8.71 -3.96 -39.12
C HIS A 478 -8.37 -4.10 -40.61
N ARG A 479 -7.59 -3.18 -41.18
CA ARG A 479 -7.19 -3.12 -42.59
C ARG A 479 -5.66 -3.25 -42.67
N PRO A 480 -5.10 -4.47 -42.80
CA PRO A 480 -3.65 -4.67 -42.79
C PRO A 480 -2.94 -3.88 -43.88
N GLU A 481 -3.51 -3.78 -45.09
CA GLU A 481 -2.90 -3.00 -46.18
C GLU A 481 -2.81 -1.51 -45.87
N ALA A 482 -3.84 -0.93 -45.24
CA ALA A 482 -3.76 0.46 -44.81
C ALA A 482 -2.73 0.66 -43.69
N LEU A 483 -2.58 -0.30 -42.78
CA LEU A 483 -1.54 -0.25 -41.75
C LEU A 483 -0.12 -0.35 -42.34
N ARG A 484 0.09 -1.15 -43.39
CA ARG A 484 1.38 -1.24 -44.09
C ARG A 484 1.75 0.09 -44.74
N VAL A 485 0.79 0.79 -45.34
CA VAL A 485 1.02 2.17 -45.85
C VAL A 485 1.45 3.12 -44.72
N LEU A 486 0.89 2.98 -43.51
CA LEU A 486 1.25 3.82 -42.37
C LEU A 486 2.63 3.54 -41.79
N LEU A 487 3.32 2.47 -42.20
CA LEU A 487 4.70 2.21 -41.80
C LEU A 487 5.69 3.22 -42.40
N THR A 488 5.32 3.94 -43.47
CA THR A 488 6.13 5.01 -44.07
C THR A 488 5.68 6.42 -43.68
N ALA A 489 4.72 6.54 -42.74
CA ALA A 489 4.20 7.83 -42.31
C ALA A 489 5.29 8.73 -41.68
N SER A 490 5.16 10.04 -41.82
CA SER A 490 6.17 11.00 -41.35
C SER A 490 6.33 10.96 -39.82
N HIS A 491 5.23 10.73 -39.10
CA HIS A 491 5.22 10.73 -37.64
C HIS A 491 5.54 9.35 -37.03
N GLU A 492 6.48 9.36 -36.07
CA GLU A 492 6.92 8.16 -35.35
C GLU A 492 5.80 7.45 -34.56
N ASP A 493 4.82 8.19 -34.03
CA ASP A 493 3.74 7.61 -33.24
C ASP A 493 2.78 6.80 -34.11
N VAL A 494 2.62 7.19 -35.37
CA VAL A 494 1.85 6.45 -36.38
C VAL A 494 2.58 5.20 -36.81
N ARG A 495 3.87 5.30 -37.21
CA ARG A 495 4.67 4.13 -37.60
C ARG A 495 4.72 3.09 -36.49
N ALA A 496 5.01 3.52 -35.25
CA ALA A 496 5.11 2.61 -34.11
C ALA A 496 3.77 1.93 -33.79
N ALA A 497 2.65 2.65 -33.85
CA ALA A 497 1.33 2.08 -33.60
C ALA A 497 0.86 1.17 -34.74
N ALA A 498 1.20 1.48 -35.99
CA ALA A 498 0.92 0.63 -37.13
C ALA A 498 1.65 -0.71 -37.02
N LEU A 499 2.96 -0.67 -36.69
CA LEU A 499 3.78 -1.85 -36.47
C LEU A 499 3.25 -2.73 -35.33
N ASP A 500 2.86 -2.11 -34.21
CA ASP A 500 2.26 -2.80 -33.06
C ASP A 500 0.91 -3.45 -33.41
N LEU A 501 0.05 -2.75 -34.16
CA LEU A 501 -1.24 -3.29 -34.60
C LEU A 501 -1.08 -4.44 -35.61
N LEU A 502 -0.13 -4.35 -36.53
CA LEU A 502 0.18 -5.42 -37.48
C LEU A 502 0.67 -6.67 -36.73
N SER A 503 1.62 -6.51 -35.81
CA SER A 503 2.15 -7.63 -35.01
C SER A 503 1.08 -8.25 -34.12
N SER A 504 0.32 -7.45 -33.37
CA SER A 504 -0.62 -7.96 -32.38
C SER A 504 -1.94 -8.49 -32.95
N ARG A 505 -2.34 -8.09 -34.16
CA ARG A 505 -3.67 -8.41 -34.72
C ARG A 505 -3.67 -9.08 -36.08
N HIS A 506 -2.61 -8.94 -36.86
CA HIS A 506 -2.58 -9.40 -38.26
C HIS A 506 -1.43 -10.38 -38.53
N GLY A 507 -0.65 -10.74 -37.51
CA GLY A 507 0.41 -11.74 -37.63
C GLY A 507 1.54 -11.28 -38.55
N LEU A 508 2.06 -10.07 -38.32
CA LEU A 508 3.23 -9.55 -39.03
C LEU A 508 4.40 -10.52 -38.94
N ASP A 509 5.04 -10.84 -40.08
CA ASP A 509 6.27 -11.61 -40.07
C ASP A 509 7.37 -10.80 -39.36
N TRP A 510 8.12 -11.45 -38.49
CA TRP A 510 9.22 -10.81 -37.78
C TRP A 510 10.29 -10.28 -38.76
N GLN A 511 10.42 -10.89 -39.94
CA GLN A 511 11.30 -10.41 -41.01
C GLN A 511 10.89 -9.03 -41.52
N GLU A 512 9.57 -8.77 -41.66
CA GLU A 512 9.04 -7.47 -42.04
C GLU A 512 9.35 -6.38 -40.99
N ALA A 513 9.56 -6.77 -39.72
CA ALA A 513 9.87 -5.84 -38.63
C ALA A 513 11.36 -5.47 -38.53
N VAL A 514 12.26 -6.21 -39.20
CA VAL A 514 13.72 -6.01 -39.11
C VAL A 514 14.18 -4.61 -39.54
N PRO A 515 13.72 -4.03 -40.68
CA PRO A 515 14.15 -2.69 -41.10
C PRO A 515 13.82 -1.60 -40.07
N PHE A 516 12.76 -1.79 -39.27
CA PHE A 516 12.32 -0.83 -38.26
C PHE A 516 13.19 -0.82 -37.00
N LEU A 517 14.15 -1.75 -36.87
CA LEU A 517 15.19 -1.67 -35.84
C LEU A 517 16.12 -0.48 -36.07
N GLU A 518 16.30 -0.05 -37.33
CA GLU A 518 17.13 1.09 -37.71
C GLU A 518 16.34 2.41 -37.82
N ASP A 519 15.05 2.42 -37.49
CA ASP A 519 14.25 3.65 -37.49
C ASP A 519 14.91 4.72 -36.59
N PRO A 520 14.99 5.99 -37.02
CA PRO A 520 15.55 7.06 -36.20
C PRO A 520 14.76 7.30 -34.91
N ALA A 521 13.48 6.94 -34.87
CA ALA A 521 12.60 7.16 -33.74
C ALA A 521 12.70 6.04 -32.68
N PRO A 522 13.06 6.36 -31.42
CA PRO A 522 13.20 5.38 -30.35
C PRO A 522 11.96 4.54 -30.09
N ARG A 523 10.78 5.09 -30.34
CA ARG A 523 9.50 4.39 -30.13
C ARG A 523 9.30 3.27 -31.14
N VAL A 524 9.65 3.50 -32.40
CA VAL A 524 9.50 2.52 -33.48
C VAL A 524 10.48 1.36 -33.26
N THR A 525 11.75 1.68 -33.01
CA THR A 525 12.79 0.69 -32.67
C THR A 525 12.39 -0.22 -31.51
N ARG A 526 11.76 0.35 -30.46
CA ARG A 526 11.31 -0.43 -29.30
C ARG A 526 10.21 -1.43 -29.65
N VAL A 527 9.25 -1.02 -30.49
CA VAL A 527 8.17 -1.91 -30.96
C VAL A 527 8.77 -2.99 -31.86
N ALA A 528 9.59 -2.63 -32.85
CA ALA A 528 10.28 -3.56 -33.74
C ALA A 528 11.08 -4.62 -32.97
N ARG A 529 11.85 -4.19 -31.96
CA ARG A 529 12.57 -5.09 -31.05
C ARG A 529 11.64 -6.07 -30.33
N GLY A 530 10.45 -5.63 -29.92
CA GLY A 530 9.45 -6.50 -29.30
C GLY A 530 8.92 -7.58 -30.25
N VAL A 531 8.70 -7.23 -31.52
CA VAL A 531 8.24 -8.16 -32.56
C VAL A 531 9.34 -9.18 -32.90
N VAL A 532 10.58 -8.71 -33.07
CA VAL A 532 11.73 -9.54 -33.45
C VAL A 532 12.22 -10.43 -32.30
N GLY A 533 12.01 -10.04 -31.05
CA GLY A 533 12.68 -10.60 -29.86
C GLY A 533 12.75 -12.13 -29.78
N TRP A 534 11.64 -12.84 -30.00
CA TRP A 534 11.60 -14.31 -29.92
C TRP A 534 12.30 -15.02 -31.09
N ASN A 535 12.47 -14.30 -32.21
CA ASN A 535 13.14 -14.77 -33.41
C ASN A 535 14.57 -14.21 -33.53
N ALA A 536 15.08 -13.52 -32.49
CA ALA A 536 16.39 -12.91 -32.51
C ALA A 536 17.49 -13.89 -32.92
N ARG A 537 17.44 -15.14 -32.45
CA ARG A 537 18.35 -16.26 -32.80
C ARG A 537 18.47 -16.58 -34.29
N HIS A 538 17.55 -16.11 -35.13
CA HIS A 538 17.55 -16.33 -36.58
C HIS A 538 18.16 -15.15 -37.35
N LEU A 539 18.49 -14.04 -36.67
CA LEU A 539 19.18 -12.91 -37.28
C LEU A 539 20.70 -13.13 -37.31
N PRO A 540 21.41 -12.69 -38.34
CA PRO A 540 22.87 -12.74 -38.35
C PRO A 540 23.46 -11.95 -37.17
N LEU A 541 24.30 -12.60 -36.35
CA LEU A 541 25.00 -11.94 -35.26
C LEU A 541 25.75 -10.65 -35.67
N PRO A 542 26.41 -10.56 -36.85
CA PRO A 542 27.04 -9.31 -37.30
C PRO A 542 26.06 -8.12 -37.39
N LEU A 543 24.81 -8.35 -37.82
CA LEU A 543 23.78 -7.32 -37.91
C LEU A 543 23.38 -6.82 -36.52
N LEU A 544 23.22 -7.73 -35.56
CA LEU A 544 22.88 -7.37 -34.19
C LEU A 544 24.02 -6.62 -33.49
N LEU A 545 25.26 -7.02 -33.73
CA LEU A 545 26.46 -6.36 -33.22
C LEU A 545 26.64 -4.94 -33.78
N ASP A 546 26.32 -4.74 -35.07
CA ASP A 546 26.32 -3.41 -35.69
C ASP A 546 25.21 -2.52 -35.13
N LEU A 547 24.01 -3.08 -34.90
CA LEU A 547 22.92 -2.36 -34.22
C LEU A 547 23.30 -1.93 -32.79
N ALA A 548 24.12 -2.74 -32.12
CA ALA A 548 24.65 -2.47 -30.78
C ALA A 548 25.91 -1.56 -30.78
N ALA A 549 26.38 -1.06 -31.93
CA ALA A 549 27.62 -0.32 -32.00
C ALA A 549 27.57 1.03 -31.24
N PRO A 550 28.62 1.43 -30.49
CA PRO A 550 28.63 2.66 -29.69
C PRO A 550 28.26 3.96 -30.45
N GLY A 551 28.48 4.01 -31.77
CA GLY A 551 28.16 5.15 -32.63
C GLY A 551 26.70 5.25 -33.09
N ARG A 552 25.88 4.21 -32.89
CA ARG A 552 24.45 4.22 -33.26
C ARG A 552 23.63 5.03 -32.25
N PRO A 553 22.42 5.53 -32.57
CA PRO A 553 21.51 6.15 -31.60
C PRO A 553 21.19 5.24 -30.40
N HIS A 554 20.97 5.81 -29.21
CA HIS A 554 20.74 5.05 -27.97
C HIS A 554 19.67 3.95 -28.09
N ALA A 555 18.56 4.22 -28.79
CA ALA A 555 17.48 3.26 -28.94
C ALA A 555 17.88 2.02 -29.75
N GLN A 556 18.71 2.22 -30.78
CA GLN A 556 19.27 1.16 -31.61
C GLN A 556 20.25 0.32 -30.78
N ARG A 557 21.18 0.98 -30.07
CA ARG A 557 22.14 0.29 -29.18
C ARG A 557 21.44 -0.56 -28.12
N ALA A 558 20.44 0.01 -27.46
CA ALA A 558 19.64 -0.69 -26.46
C ALA A 558 18.79 -1.83 -27.04
N ALA A 559 18.38 -1.75 -28.31
CA ALA A 559 17.71 -2.83 -29.01
C ALA A 559 18.69 -3.94 -29.40
N GLY A 560 19.84 -3.60 -29.97
CA GLY A 560 20.92 -4.55 -30.29
C GLY A 560 21.34 -5.34 -29.06
N LEU A 561 21.73 -4.68 -27.96
CA LEU A 561 22.14 -5.36 -26.72
C LEU A 561 21.05 -6.33 -26.20
N ALA A 562 19.78 -5.92 -26.26
CA ALA A 562 18.69 -6.76 -25.80
C ALA A 562 18.43 -7.98 -26.71
N LEU A 563 18.47 -7.80 -28.04
CA LEU A 563 18.27 -8.88 -29.00
C LEU A 563 19.43 -9.89 -28.96
N ILE A 564 20.67 -9.41 -28.84
CA ILE A 564 21.85 -10.26 -28.70
C ILE A 564 21.75 -11.15 -27.45
N GLY A 565 21.25 -10.62 -26.34
CA GLY A 565 20.99 -11.41 -25.12
C GLY A 565 20.02 -12.58 -25.32
N HIS A 566 19.20 -12.55 -26.37
CA HIS A 566 18.32 -13.64 -26.79
C HIS A 566 18.88 -14.48 -27.96
N HIS A 567 19.99 -14.07 -28.57
CA HIS A 567 20.62 -14.76 -29.69
C HIS A 567 21.68 -15.76 -29.20
N ASP A 568 22.75 -15.29 -28.56
CA ASP A 568 23.84 -16.14 -28.07
C ASP A 568 24.67 -15.47 -26.95
N GLU A 569 25.32 -16.29 -26.12
CA GLU A 569 26.05 -15.82 -24.94
C GLU A 569 27.36 -15.10 -25.29
N THR A 570 28.06 -15.53 -26.34
CA THR A 570 29.34 -14.95 -26.78
C THR A 570 29.12 -13.54 -27.34
N GLY A 571 28.10 -13.37 -28.16
CA GLY A 571 27.64 -12.07 -28.65
C GLY A 571 27.20 -11.17 -27.50
N ALA A 572 26.48 -11.70 -26.51
CA ALA A 572 26.00 -10.92 -25.37
C ALA A 572 27.14 -10.41 -24.50
N LEU A 573 28.16 -11.25 -24.28
CA LEU A 573 29.42 -10.85 -23.64
C LEU A 573 30.12 -9.74 -24.42
N LEU A 574 30.32 -9.95 -25.73
CA LEU A 574 30.99 -8.97 -26.59
C LEU A 574 30.25 -7.62 -26.63
N ALA A 575 28.94 -7.62 -26.81
CA ALA A 575 28.13 -6.40 -26.83
C ALA A 575 28.12 -5.71 -25.45
N GLY A 576 28.04 -6.49 -24.37
CA GLY A 576 28.13 -5.98 -23.00
C GLY A 576 29.47 -5.29 -22.72
N LEU A 577 30.58 -5.86 -23.21
CA LEU A 577 31.91 -5.26 -23.09
C LEU A 577 32.06 -4.01 -23.96
N ARG A 578 31.61 -4.02 -25.23
CA ARG A 578 31.65 -2.85 -26.12
C ARG A 578 30.87 -1.65 -25.57
N LEU A 579 29.78 -1.90 -24.84
CA LEU A 579 28.90 -0.87 -24.25
C LEU A 579 29.17 -0.64 -22.76
N ALA A 580 30.25 -1.19 -22.19
CA ALA A 580 30.56 -1.07 -20.77
C ALA A 580 30.92 0.36 -20.33
N ASP A 581 31.28 1.21 -21.30
CA ASP A 581 31.58 2.65 -21.13
C ASP A 581 30.53 3.53 -21.83
N ASP A 582 29.35 3.00 -22.18
CA ASP A 582 28.32 3.76 -22.89
C ASP A 582 27.96 5.05 -22.12
N PRO A 583 27.81 6.22 -22.79
CA PRO A 583 27.48 7.46 -22.11
C PRO A 583 26.14 7.39 -21.35
N ASP A 584 25.16 6.62 -21.83
CA ASP A 584 23.89 6.44 -21.14
C ASP A 584 24.04 5.52 -19.93
N PHE A 585 23.70 6.03 -18.74
CA PHE A 585 23.85 5.28 -17.48
C PHE A 585 23.00 4.01 -17.45
N ALA A 586 21.78 4.03 -17.99
CA ALA A 586 20.88 2.88 -17.93
C ALA A 586 21.32 1.77 -18.88
N LEU A 587 21.83 2.12 -20.06
CA LEU A 587 22.40 1.19 -21.02
C LEU A 587 23.73 0.62 -20.52
N ARG A 588 24.65 1.47 -20.05
CA ARG A 588 25.92 1.07 -19.44
C ARG A 588 25.73 0.08 -18.30
N TRP A 589 24.78 0.35 -17.42
CA TRP A 589 24.42 -0.55 -16.33
C TRP A 589 24.00 -1.93 -16.82
N LYS A 590 23.12 -1.98 -17.82
CA LYS A 590 22.65 -3.25 -18.41
C LYS A 590 23.80 -3.98 -19.09
N ALA A 591 24.62 -3.28 -19.86
CA ALA A 591 25.77 -3.82 -20.58
C ALA A 591 26.78 -4.47 -19.63
N ARG A 592 27.16 -3.78 -18.54
CA ARG A 592 28.02 -4.33 -17.48
C ARG A 592 27.41 -5.57 -16.83
N GLY A 593 26.09 -5.57 -16.63
CA GLY A 593 25.36 -6.73 -16.13
C GLY A 593 25.38 -7.93 -17.07
N GLU A 594 25.29 -7.71 -18.39
CA GLU A 594 25.45 -8.77 -19.39
C GLU A 594 26.89 -9.26 -19.48
N ALA A 595 27.87 -8.36 -19.49
CA ALA A 595 29.30 -8.73 -19.52
C ALA A 595 29.67 -9.62 -18.33
N LEU A 596 29.25 -9.27 -17.11
CA LEU A 596 29.49 -10.09 -15.92
C LEU A 596 28.77 -11.45 -15.96
N ARG A 597 27.57 -11.50 -16.56
CA ARG A 597 26.86 -12.78 -16.78
C ARG A 597 27.60 -13.66 -17.77
N GLY A 598 28.05 -13.10 -18.88
CA GLY A 598 28.82 -13.78 -19.92
C GLY A 598 30.14 -14.32 -19.40
N LEU A 599 30.92 -13.48 -18.70
CA LEU A 599 32.20 -13.89 -18.08
C LEU A 599 32.02 -15.06 -17.09
N ARG A 600 30.93 -15.06 -16.32
CA ARG A 600 30.64 -16.16 -15.39
C ARG A 600 30.29 -17.47 -16.10
N ARG A 601 29.58 -17.40 -17.23
CA ARG A 601 29.10 -18.59 -17.94
C ARG A 601 30.14 -19.18 -18.88
N LEU A 602 30.89 -18.32 -19.58
CA LEU A 602 31.85 -18.70 -20.61
C LEU A 602 33.30 -18.76 -20.11
N GLY A 603 33.66 -18.02 -19.05
CA GLY A 603 35.04 -17.99 -18.55
C GLY A 603 36.06 -17.69 -19.64
N ASP A 604 37.13 -18.50 -19.72
CA ASP A 604 38.16 -18.45 -20.76
C ASP A 604 37.76 -19.18 -22.07
N GLU A 605 36.59 -19.83 -22.09
CA GLU A 605 36.10 -20.67 -23.19
C GLU A 605 35.34 -19.88 -24.27
N ALA A 606 35.42 -18.55 -24.26
CA ALA A 606 34.81 -17.69 -25.28
C ALA A 606 35.49 -17.88 -26.66
N GLY A 607 35.06 -18.90 -27.40
CA GLY A 607 35.53 -19.23 -28.74
C GLY A 607 34.78 -18.50 -29.87
N GLY A 608 35.27 -18.66 -31.11
CA GLY A 608 34.64 -18.14 -32.32
C GLY A 608 35.32 -16.88 -32.90
N PRO A 609 34.72 -16.26 -33.94
CA PRO A 609 35.37 -15.20 -34.74
C PRO A 609 35.68 -13.91 -33.95
N TYR A 610 35.16 -13.77 -32.73
CA TYR A 610 35.33 -12.59 -31.88
C TYR A 610 36.18 -12.83 -30.62
N ALA A 611 36.78 -14.02 -30.46
CA ALA A 611 37.50 -14.40 -29.24
C ALA A 611 38.65 -13.43 -28.88
N ASP A 612 39.45 -13.01 -29.87
CA ASP A 612 40.56 -12.07 -29.65
C ASP A 612 40.08 -10.67 -29.24
N GLU A 613 38.93 -10.24 -29.75
CA GLU A 613 38.35 -8.96 -29.37
C GLU A 613 37.80 -9.01 -27.94
N ILE A 614 37.11 -10.09 -27.58
CA ILE A 614 36.64 -10.32 -26.21
C ILE A 614 37.82 -10.29 -25.24
N ARG A 615 38.91 -11.00 -25.53
CA ARG A 615 40.12 -11.02 -24.69
C ARG A 615 40.67 -9.61 -24.46
N ARG A 616 40.86 -8.83 -25.53
CA ARG A 616 41.33 -7.43 -25.44
C ARG A 616 40.41 -6.54 -24.61
N LEU A 617 39.08 -6.70 -24.76
CA LEU A 617 38.10 -5.91 -23.99
C LEU A 617 38.05 -6.33 -22.52
N VAL A 618 38.18 -7.62 -22.21
CA VAL A 618 38.27 -8.11 -20.83
C VAL A 618 39.52 -7.56 -20.16
N GLU A 619 40.68 -7.61 -20.83
CA GLU A 619 41.93 -7.03 -20.34
C GLU A 619 41.79 -5.52 -20.09
N ARG A 620 41.17 -4.78 -21.02
CA ARG A 620 40.90 -3.35 -20.87
C ARG A 620 40.07 -3.04 -19.61
N HIS A 621 39.08 -3.87 -19.30
CA HIS A 621 38.15 -3.62 -18.19
C HIS A 621 38.50 -4.36 -16.90
N ALA A 622 39.59 -5.14 -16.87
CA ALA A 622 39.93 -6.02 -15.75
C ALA A 622 39.97 -5.31 -14.39
N ALA A 623 40.51 -4.09 -14.34
CA ALA A 623 40.59 -3.28 -13.13
C ALA A 623 39.22 -2.77 -12.63
N GLU A 624 38.20 -2.69 -13.50
CA GLU A 624 36.88 -2.17 -13.16
C GLU A 624 35.83 -3.25 -12.84
N LEU A 625 36.04 -4.50 -13.29
CA LEU A 625 35.11 -5.61 -13.08
C LEU A 625 34.66 -5.77 -11.62
N PRO A 626 35.54 -5.68 -10.58
CA PRO A 626 35.11 -5.77 -9.19
C PRO A 626 34.14 -4.65 -8.79
N ARG A 627 34.36 -3.43 -9.30
CA ARG A 627 33.50 -2.27 -9.01
C ARG A 627 32.13 -2.45 -9.64
N TRP A 628 32.07 -2.91 -10.89
CA TRP A 628 30.79 -3.18 -11.57
C TRP A 628 29.96 -4.21 -10.81
N TYR A 629 30.61 -5.26 -10.29
CA TYR A 629 29.96 -6.30 -9.50
C TYR A 629 29.35 -5.75 -8.19
N GLU A 630 30.10 -4.94 -7.46
CA GLU A 630 29.63 -4.32 -6.21
C GLU A 630 28.46 -3.36 -6.42
N GLU A 631 28.51 -2.57 -7.50
CA GLU A 631 27.46 -1.63 -7.89
C GLU A 631 26.13 -2.38 -8.11
N ILE A 632 26.16 -3.45 -8.92
CA ILE A 632 25.02 -4.34 -9.20
C ILE A 632 24.46 -4.98 -7.94
N ARG A 633 25.34 -5.49 -7.08
CA ARG A 633 24.94 -6.11 -5.81
C ARG A 633 24.24 -5.11 -4.87
N ARG A 634 24.73 -3.87 -4.77
CA ARG A 634 24.11 -2.82 -3.93
C ARG A 634 22.71 -2.43 -4.39
N ARG A 635 22.48 -2.36 -5.71
CA ARG A 635 21.17 -1.98 -6.27
C ARG A 635 20.12 -3.07 -6.13
N ASN A 636 20.51 -4.33 -6.25
CA ASN A 636 19.58 -5.46 -6.04
C ASN A 636 19.10 -5.52 -4.57
N ARG A 637 19.98 -5.19 -3.60
CA ARG A 637 19.60 -5.09 -2.18
C ARG A 637 18.59 -3.97 -1.88
N SER A 638 18.72 -2.81 -2.53
CA SER A 638 17.80 -1.68 -2.31
C SER A 638 16.42 -1.88 -2.96
N ARG A 639 16.32 -2.66 -4.05
CA ARG A 639 15.03 -3.06 -4.64
C ARG A 639 14.35 -4.22 -3.89
N GLY A 640 15.12 -5.10 -3.25
CA GLY A 640 14.61 -6.26 -2.51
C GLY A 640 13.86 -5.93 -1.21
N GLY A 641 13.72 -4.66 -0.82
CA GLY A 641 12.98 -4.24 0.37
C GLY A 641 11.45 -4.22 0.22
N ALA A 642 10.91 -4.31 -1.01
CA ALA A 642 9.46 -4.23 -1.26
C ALA A 642 8.82 -5.51 -1.82
N ASP A 643 9.55 -6.37 -2.53
CA ASP A 643 8.99 -7.53 -3.27
C ASP A 643 9.64 -8.90 -2.93
N ALA A 644 10.19 -9.06 -1.72
CA ALA A 644 10.87 -10.30 -1.32
C ALA A 644 9.97 -11.54 -1.16
N ARG A 645 8.70 -11.51 -1.58
CA ARG A 645 7.77 -12.65 -1.39
C ARG A 645 7.53 -13.53 -2.61
N THR A 646 8.11 -13.25 -3.79
CA THR A 646 7.79 -14.06 -4.99
C THR A 646 8.93 -14.42 -5.95
N ALA A 647 10.19 -14.03 -5.70
CA ALA A 647 11.31 -14.38 -6.61
C ALA A 647 12.62 -14.75 -5.89
N GLY A 648 12.53 -15.19 -4.63
CA GLY A 648 13.67 -15.45 -3.75
C GLY A 648 13.92 -16.94 -3.49
N ARG A 649 13.80 -17.80 -4.49
CA ARG A 649 14.35 -19.16 -4.47
C ARG A 649 14.89 -19.46 -5.88
N ASP A 650 16.10 -20.00 -5.94
CA ASP A 650 16.82 -20.49 -7.15
C ASP A 650 17.97 -19.63 -7.71
N ILE A 651 18.50 -18.63 -6.98
CA ILE A 651 19.58 -17.79 -7.54
C ILE A 651 21.01 -18.01 -6.98
N PHE A 652 21.28 -18.47 -5.74
CA PHE A 652 22.67 -18.83 -5.33
C PHE A 652 22.77 -19.72 -4.05
N PRO A 653 23.60 -20.79 -4.04
CA PRO A 653 24.27 -21.33 -2.84
C PRO A 653 25.57 -20.56 -2.53
N PRO A 654 26.20 -20.75 -1.35
CA PRO A 654 27.39 -19.99 -0.94
C PRO A 654 28.60 -20.22 -1.86
N GLY A 655 29.48 -19.22 -1.93
CA GLY A 655 30.57 -19.11 -2.91
C GLY A 655 31.58 -20.28 -2.91
N PRO A 656 32.44 -20.34 -3.94
CA PRO A 656 33.42 -21.41 -4.07
C PRO A 656 34.42 -21.37 -2.90
N PRO A 657 34.88 -22.52 -2.40
CA PRO A 657 35.90 -22.56 -1.37
C PRO A 657 37.21 -22.02 -1.92
N VAL A 658 37.80 -21.08 -1.19
CA VAL A 658 39.19 -20.67 -1.35
C VAL A 658 40.06 -21.91 -1.10
N ARG A 659 40.70 -22.44 -2.14
CA ARG A 659 41.74 -23.47 -1.99
C ARG A 659 43.03 -22.78 -1.54
N GLU A 660 43.28 -22.76 -0.24
CA GLU A 660 44.65 -22.61 0.26
C GLU A 660 45.37 -23.96 0.12
N ASN A 661 46.54 -23.91 -0.50
CA ASN A 661 47.39 -25.03 -0.84
C ASN A 661 48.45 -25.18 0.27
N PRO A 662 48.56 -26.31 1.01
CA PRO A 662 49.64 -26.52 1.97
C PRO A 662 50.79 -27.29 1.30
N GLY A 663 51.82 -26.57 0.85
CA GLY A 663 53.16 -27.15 0.62
C GLY A 663 53.90 -27.20 1.97
N HIS A 664 53.93 -28.35 2.63
CA HIS A 664 55.04 -29.32 2.63
C HIS A 664 56.33 -28.85 3.31
N GLY A 665 56.44 -29.19 4.61
CA GLY A 665 57.70 -29.45 5.30
C GLY A 665 57.55 -30.77 6.07
N LYS A 666 58.32 -31.80 5.69
CA LYS A 666 58.44 -33.06 6.41
C LYS A 666 59.63 -32.97 7.37
N ASN A 667 59.34 -33.17 8.66
CA ASN A 667 60.16 -33.52 9.82
C ASN A 667 61.67 -33.17 9.81
N VAL A 668 62.03 -32.40 10.85
CA VAL A 668 63.32 -31.73 11.16
C VAL A 668 63.43 -30.35 10.53
#